data_AF-A0A0D8B5G9-F1
#
_entry.id   AF-A0A0D8B5G9-F1
#
_cell.length_a   1.000
_cell.length_b   1.000
_cell.length_c   1.000
_cell.angle_alpha   90.00
_cell.angle_beta   90.00
_cell.angle_gamma   90.00
#
_symmetry.space_group_name_H-M   'P 1'
#
loop_
_entity.id
_entity.type
_entity.pdbx_description
1 polymer ?
#
loop_
_entity_poly.entity_id
_entity_poly.type
_entity_poly.pdbx_seq_one_letter_code
_entity_poly.pdbx_strand_id
1 'polypeptide(L)'
;MLLCEREVGKIQGQHRDRLAVVYVRQSSRQQVLDHGESTRLQYGLVERAGALGWSSSRVLVIDEDLGRSAAGVAERPGFARLVTEITMGHVGLVVGLEMSRLARAGRDWHQLVELCSLAGVLLADTDGVYDPNEYNDRLLLGLKGTMSEVELHVLKQRMTAGRLARAGRGELAVPLPAGYVRRPSGEVALDPDEQVQAVVRLVFELFERLGTVHAVLRFLVEHRVQIGMRERSGPGKGEVVWRPPHQQGLVNMLRNPAYAGIYAYGRSRTDPSRRRPGREHSGRVRGLQAEQWQVRIDGALPAYIGAEQYERNLARMAANRARADSLGAPRDGPALLAGLVVCGHCGQRMQVAYEAGACGPVHRYCCQRRHHTYGEPRCQQMAGRCVDDHVVSQVLDALAPAALEVSLAAAEQIEAHRAQVDRIWRQRRERAEYAAERARRQYQLAEPENRLVVRQLEREWEQALAARAQFAEDHARFARQHPTRLSGAEQTAIRALAADIPALWSAPTTTTADRKRLIRAVVDQVTVTAAGTSEQVHATITWAGGHQTHADLVRPVARLDQLSYHPALVARLAELVDAGLGNAAIADQLAADGFRTPHLRERFNVGEIQHLARRLGLRPGLDHDRRTDRGSLGPDQWWLTDLARQIAMPAATLYTWVRRGWATGRQDSRPPYRWIITANHAEVERLRALHQLPAGYHNRRRWTDDPADQQFQHQHGGNTS
;
A
#
# COMPACT_ATOMS: atom_id res chain seq x y z
N MET A 1 9.76 13.92 71.96
CA MET A 1 10.79 13.14 72.68
C MET A 1 10.64 11.63 72.45
N LEU A 2 9.43 11.06 72.48
CA LEU A 2 9.17 9.61 72.27
C LEU A 2 9.48 9.02 70.87
N LEU A 3 9.53 9.82 69.79
CA LEU A 3 9.87 9.33 68.44
C LEU A 3 11.38 9.15 68.23
N CYS A 4 12.20 10.03 68.81
CA CYS A 4 13.67 10.00 68.67
C CYS A 4 14.31 8.79 69.40
N GLU A 5 13.72 8.35 70.52
CA GLU A 5 14.22 7.19 71.28
C GLU A 5 13.96 5.84 70.56
N ARG A 6 12.90 5.74 69.74
CA ARG A 6 12.64 4.53 68.93
C ARG A 6 13.55 4.41 67.71
N GLU A 7 13.98 5.54 67.11
CA GLU A 7 14.88 5.54 65.95
C GLU A 7 16.30 5.09 66.32
N VAL A 8 16.78 5.43 67.51
CA VAL A 8 18.12 5.06 68.00
C VAL A 8 18.22 3.57 68.34
N GLY A 9 17.10 2.90 68.66
CA GLY A 9 17.08 1.48 69.02
C GLY A 9 17.39 0.51 67.86
N LYS A 10 17.14 0.91 66.61
CA LYS A 10 17.37 0.08 65.42
C LYS A 10 18.80 0.20 64.87
N ILE A 11 19.49 1.30 65.19
CA ILE A 11 20.82 1.61 64.68
C ILE A 11 21.88 1.04 65.63
N GLN A 12 22.54 -0.04 65.20
CA GLN A 12 23.60 -0.70 65.96
C GLN A 12 25.00 -0.22 65.53
N GLY A 13 26.02 -0.48 66.35
CA GLY A 13 27.42 -0.12 66.05
C GLY A 13 27.89 -0.65 64.69
N GLN A 14 27.52 -1.89 64.36
CA GLN A 14 27.82 -2.52 63.07
C GLN A 14 27.29 -1.75 61.85
N HIS A 15 26.18 -1.00 62.00
CA HIS A 15 25.64 -0.17 60.91
C HIS A 15 26.48 1.10 60.72
N ARG A 16 26.92 1.72 61.82
CA ARG A 16 27.78 2.93 61.81
C ARG A 16 29.21 2.64 61.39
N ASP A 17 29.62 1.38 61.48
CA ASP A 17 30.91 0.91 60.96
C ASP A 17 31.01 0.88 59.44
N ARG A 18 29.85 0.89 58.79
CA ARG A 18 29.67 0.87 57.33
C ARG A 18 29.24 2.25 56.80
N LEU A 19 29.24 2.42 55.49
CA LEU A 19 28.85 3.66 54.83
C LEU A 19 27.35 3.96 54.99
N ALA A 20 27.01 5.24 55.18
CA ALA A 20 25.68 5.76 54.94
C ALA A 20 25.62 6.33 53.52
N VAL A 21 24.78 5.76 52.67
CA VAL A 21 24.65 6.19 51.28
C VAL A 21 23.43 7.08 51.11
N VAL A 22 23.64 8.35 50.76
CA VAL A 22 22.58 9.27 50.33
C VAL A 22 22.40 9.12 48.83
N TYR A 23 21.27 8.57 48.40
CA TYR A 23 20.97 8.39 46.98
C TYR A 23 20.09 9.55 46.47
N VAL A 24 20.65 10.35 45.55
CA VAL A 24 20.00 11.52 44.97
C VAL A 24 19.44 11.19 43.59
N ARG A 25 18.17 11.53 43.36
CA ARG A 25 17.47 11.28 42.09
C ARG A 25 16.54 12.42 41.69
N GLN A 26 16.56 12.79 40.41
CA GLN A 26 15.55 13.66 39.79
C GLN A 26 15.18 13.21 38.37
N SER A 27 13.89 13.32 38.03
CA SER A 27 13.27 12.62 36.89
C SER A 27 13.39 13.29 35.51
N SER A 28 14.03 14.44 35.35
CA SER A 28 14.38 14.98 34.02
C SER A 28 15.34 16.15 34.10
N ARG A 29 16.14 16.36 33.04
CA ARG A 29 17.05 17.51 32.89
C ARG A 29 16.34 18.88 33.01
N GLN A 30 15.05 18.93 32.67
CA GLN A 30 14.19 20.13 32.79
C GLN A 30 13.80 20.40 34.25
N GLN A 31 13.45 19.36 35.02
CA GLN A 31 13.14 19.50 36.45
C GLN A 31 14.35 19.91 37.28
N VAL A 32 15.57 19.52 36.90
CA VAL A 32 16.81 19.96 37.57
C VAL A 32 16.99 21.47 37.48
N LEU A 33 16.57 22.09 36.36
CA LEU A 33 16.64 23.55 36.16
C LEU A 33 15.49 24.28 36.86
N ASP A 34 14.28 23.72 36.81
CA ASP A 34 13.07 24.39 37.26
C ASP A 34 12.75 24.15 38.77
N HIS A 35 13.33 23.12 39.42
CA HIS A 35 13.02 22.69 40.79
C HIS A 35 14.26 22.60 41.71
N GLY A 36 15.05 23.67 41.82
CA GLY A 36 16.28 23.71 42.63
C GLY A 36 16.11 23.34 44.12
N GLU A 37 14.95 23.64 44.72
CA GLU A 37 14.65 23.33 46.13
C GLU A 37 14.55 21.81 46.39
N SER A 38 14.01 21.03 45.46
CA SER A 38 13.94 19.56 45.61
C SER A 38 15.33 18.93 45.56
N THR A 39 16.26 19.51 44.78
CA THR A 39 17.65 19.08 44.74
C THR A 39 18.34 19.38 46.07
N ARG A 40 18.17 20.60 46.59
CA ARG A 40 18.72 21.01 47.90
C ARG A 40 18.25 20.11 49.03
N LEU A 41 16.96 19.78 49.08
CA LEU A 41 16.40 18.87 50.10
C LEU A 41 17.02 17.47 50.06
N GLN A 42 17.35 16.95 48.88
CA GLN A 42 17.98 15.63 48.74
C GLN A 42 19.44 15.64 49.17
N TYR A 43 20.22 16.68 48.82
CA TYR A 43 21.59 16.82 49.33
C TYR A 43 21.63 17.10 50.83
N GLY A 44 20.60 17.78 51.38
CA GLY A 44 20.44 17.99 52.82
C GLY A 44 20.29 16.71 53.65
N LEU A 45 19.99 15.56 53.03
CA LEU A 45 19.93 14.27 53.72
C LEU A 45 21.29 13.80 54.27
N VAL A 46 22.39 14.41 53.85
CA VAL A 46 23.72 14.23 54.47
C VAL A 46 23.69 14.63 55.94
N GLU A 47 23.03 15.75 56.27
CA GLU A 47 22.88 16.20 57.66
C GLU A 47 22.04 15.21 58.48
N ARG A 48 21.02 14.61 57.86
CA ARG A 48 20.21 13.56 58.49
C ARG A 48 21.05 12.30 58.78
N ALA A 49 21.89 11.86 57.85
CA ALA A 49 22.81 10.75 58.10
C ALA A 49 23.76 11.06 59.27
N GLY A 50 24.26 12.29 59.35
CA GLY A 50 25.05 12.79 60.48
C GLY A 50 24.29 12.75 61.80
N ALA A 51 23.04 13.22 61.82
CA ALA A 51 22.17 13.20 63.00
C ALA A 51 21.87 11.77 63.50
N LEU A 52 21.88 10.78 62.61
CA LEU A 52 21.71 9.35 62.94
C LEU A 52 23.00 8.69 63.49
N GLY A 53 24.12 9.43 63.52
CA GLY A 53 25.38 9.04 64.14
C GLY A 53 26.47 8.55 63.18
N TRP A 54 26.35 8.82 61.87
CA TRP A 54 27.45 8.58 60.92
C TRP A 54 28.42 9.77 60.91
N SER A 55 29.72 9.50 60.86
CA SER A 55 30.72 10.54 60.63
C SER A 55 30.64 11.05 59.19
N SER A 56 30.95 12.33 58.96
CA SER A 56 30.90 12.93 57.60
C SER A 56 31.80 12.18 56.60
N SER A 57 32.91 11.58 57.07
CA SER A 57 33.81 10.74 56.26
C SER A 57 33.21 9.42 55.80
N ARG A 58 32.10 8.97 56.39
CA ARG A 58 31.39 7.72 56.07
C ARG A 58 30.04 7.96 55.39
N VAL A 59 29.73 9.21 55.02
CA VAL A 59 28.55 9.53 54.22
C VAL A 59 28.95 9.61 52.74
N LEU A 60 28.40 8.73 51.92
CA LEU A 60 28.61 8.71 50.46
C LEU A 60 27.37 9.24 49.76
N VAL A 61 27.52 10.26 48.91
CA VAL A 61 26.44 10.74 48.04
C VAL A 61 26.57 10.09 46.67
N ILE A 62 25.50 9.47 46.18
CA ILE A 62 25.40 8.92 44.82
C ILE A 62 24.37 9.75 44.04
N ASP A 63 24.84 10.50 43.04
CA ASP A 63 24.04 11.41 42.22
C ASP A 63 24.23 11.21 40.70
N GLU A 64 24.89 10.11 40.32
CA GLU A 64 25.20 9.72 38.93
C GLU A 64 23.96 9.52 38.03
N ASP A 65 22.78 9.40 38.64
CA ASP A 65 21.48 9.23 38.00
C ASP A 65 20.68 10.55 37.85
N LEU A 66 21.27 11.70 38.18
CA LEU A 66 20.64 13.02 37.98
C LEU A 66 20.34 13.32 36.50
N GLY A 67 19.15 13.86 36.24
CA GLY A 67 18.75 14.31 34.90
C GLY A 67 18.44 13.21 33.88
N ARG A 68 18.47 11.93 34.28
CA ARG A 68 18.13 10.79 33.42
C ARG A 68 16.62 10.56 33.41
N SER A 69 15.99 10.70 32.24
CA SER A 69 14.52 10.61 32.10
C SER A 69 13.98 9.19 32.29
N ALA A 70 12.75 9.10 32.82
CA ALA A 70 12.03 7.85 33.09
C ALA A 70 11.54 7.07 31.84
N ALA A 71 11.97 7.41 30.62
CA ALA A 71 11.38 6.90 29.36
C ALA A 71 12.23 5.89 28.56
N GLY A 72 13.46 5.56 28.95
CA GLY A 72 14.30 4.59 28.21
C GLY A 72 14.97 3.55 29.10
N VAL A 73 15.39 2.42 28.52
CA VAL A 73 16.29 1.42 29.13
C VAL A 73 17.70 2.02 29.24
N ALA A 74 17.83 3.17 29.89
CA ALA A 74 19.10 3.79 30.17
C ALA A 74 19.70 3.09 31.38
N GLU A 75 20.93 2.60 31.24
CA GLU A 75 21.74 2.07 32.35
C GLU A 75 21.78 3.10 33.49
N ARG A 76 21.50 2.65 34.70
CA ARG A 76 21.50 3.46 35.94
C ARG A 76 22.80 3.18 36.70
N PRO A 77 23.91 3.86 36.35
CA PRO A 77 25.20 3.59 36.99
C PRO A 77 25.14 3.86 38.49
N GLY A 78 24.44 4.90 38.94
CA GLY A 78 24.33 5.23 40.36
C GLY A 78 23.56 4.16 41.14
N PHE A 79 22.43 3.69 40.62
CA PHE A 79 21.68 2.59 41.23
C PHE A 79 22.44 1.27 41.19
N ALA A 80 23.14 0.97 40.10
CA ALA A 80 23.98 -0.22 40.00
C ALA A 80 25.13 -0.15 41.02
N ARG A 81 25.75 1.02 41.20
CA ARG A 81 26.75 1.27 42.23
C ARG A 81 26.18 1.06 43.63
N LEU A 82 25.02 1.64 43.94
CA LEU A 82 24.33 1.44 45.22
C LEU A 82 24.11 -0.04 45.51
N VAL A 83 23.57 -0.78 44.54
CA VAL A 83 23.34 -2.22 44.66
C VAL A 83 24.65 -2.97 44.90
N THR A 84 25.71 -2.64 44.17
CA THR A 84 27.05 -3.24 44.35
C THR A 84 27.58 -3.02 45.75
N GLU A 85 27.58 -1.78 46.25
CA GLU A 85 28.06 -1.45 47.60
C GLU A 85 27.27 -2.16 48.71
N ILE A 86 25.95 -2.31 48.53
CA ILE A 86 25.10 -3.10 49.43
C ILE A 86 25.51 -4.58 49.39
N THR A 87 25.66 -5.17 48.20
CA THR A 87 26.02 -6.59 48.05
C THR A 87 27.44 -6.91 48.53
N MET A 88 28.35 -5.94 48.50
CA MET A 88 29.70 -6.06 49.07
C MET A 88 29.73 -5.86 50.59
N GLY A 89 28.59 -5.53 51.21
CA GLY A 89 28.48 -5.33 52.66
C GLY A 89 29.11 -4.01 53.15
N HIS A 90 29.39 -3.07 52.26
CA HIS A 90 30.02 -1.79 52.61
C HIS A 90 29.04 -0.77 53.19
N VAL A 91 27.74 -1.00 53.03
CA VAL A 91 26.68 -0.06 53.40
C VAL A 91 26.00 -0.51 54.68
N GLY A 92 25.74 0.43 55.59
CA GLY A 92 24.96 0.22 56.81
C GLY A 92 23.62 0.96 56.80
N LEU A 93 23.51 2.01 55.98
CA LEU A 93 22.30 2.82 55.85
C LEU A 93 22.15 3.35 54.42
N VAL A 94 20.96 3.27 53.84
CA VAL A 94 20.59 3.97 52.61
C VAL A 94 19.57 5.05 52.93
N VAL A 95 19.89 6.29 52.59
CA VAL A 95 19.06 7.47 52.85
C VAL A 95 18.55 8.06 51.54
N GLY A 96 17.30 8.46 51.53
CA GLY A 96 16.62 9.04 50.37
C GLY A 96 15.39 9.82 50.81
N LEU A 97 14.93 10.77 49.99
CA LEU A 97 13.85 11.68 50.40
C LEU A 97 12.54 10.93 50.65
N GLU A 98 12.23 9.98 49.76
CA GLU A 98 11.13 9.02 49.90
C GLU A 98 11.64 7.66 49.43
N MET A 99 11.60 6.65 50.31
CA MET A 99 12.14 5.31 50.05
C MET A 99 11.55 4.66 48.78
N SER A 100 10.23 4.75 48.61
CA SER A 100 9.54 4.16 47.46
C SER A 100 9.85 4.83 46.12
N ARG A 101 10.51 6.00 46.10
CA ARG A 101 10.94 6.70 44.86
C ARG A 101 12.39 6.43 44.45
N LEU A 102 13.15 5.66 45.23
CA LEU A 102 14.53 5.24 44.91
C LEU A 102 14.56 4.33 43.65
N ALA A 103 13.53 3.51 43.49
CA ALA A 103 13.38 2.57 42.38
C ALA A 103 12.46 3.09 41.27
N ARG A 104 12.63 2.60 40.04
CA ARG A 104 11.88 3.09 38.86
C ARG A 104 10.64 2.24 38.56
N ALA A 105 10.64 1.00 38.99
CA ALA A 105 9.51 0.08 38.93
C ALA A 105 9.37 -0.61 40.30
N GLY A 106 8.16 -1.05 40.67
CA GLY A 106 7.95 -1.84 41.88
C GLY A 106 8.88 -3.05 41.96
N ARG A 107 9.24 -3.67 40.82
CA ARG A 107 10.24 -4.75 40.78
C ARG A 107 11.59 -4.34 41.35
N ASP A 108 12.15 -3.22 40.91
CA ASP A 108 13.45 -2.74 41.36
C ASP A 108 13.41 -2.34 42.85
N TRP A 109 12.24 -1.86 43.32
CA TRP A 109 12.02 -1.51 44.72
C TRP A 109 12.06 -2.76 45.60
N HIS A 110 11.29 -3.79 45.24
CA HIS A 110 11.27 -5.04 45.97
C HIS A 110 12.65 -5.71 45.97
N GLN A 111 13.37 -5.67 44.84
CA GLN A 111 14.74 -6.16 44.76
C GLN A 111 15.68 -5.42 45.73
N LEU A 112 15.59 -4.09 45.82
CA LEU A 112 16.41 -3.32 46.77
C LEU A 112 16.11 -3.70 48.22
N VAL A 113 14.82 -3.82 48.59
CA VAL A 113 14.40 -4.21 49.93
C VAL A 113 14.91 -5.63 50.28
N GLU A 114 14.86 -6.56 49.33
CA GLU A 114 15.41 -7.92 49.48
C GLU A 114 16.93 -7.89 49.69
N LEU A 115 17.67 -7.12 48.89
CA LEU A 115 19.12 -7.01 49.03
C LEU A 115 19.53 -6.38 50.36
N CYS A 116 18.83 -5.34 50.80
CA CYS A 116 19.07 -4.71 52.09
C CYS A 116 18.75 -5.67 53.26
N SER A 117 17.68 -6.46 53.15
CA SER A 117 17.33 -7.51 54.12
C SER A 117 18.46 -8.54 54.26
N LEU A 118 19.01 -9.03 53.14
CA LEU A 118 20.10 -10.00 53.12
C LEU A 118 21.44 -9.43 53.66
N ALA A 119 21.74 -8.17 53.36
CA ALA A 119 22.99 -7.53 53.76
C ALA A 119 22.94 -6.87 55.15
N GLY A 120 21.78 -6.84 55.80
CA GLY A 120 21.57 -6.17 57.09
C GLY A 120 21.71 -4.66 56.99
N VAL A 121 21.19 -4.07 55.90
CA VAL A 121 21.26 -2.63 55.62
C VAL A 121 19.96 -1.95 56.00
N LEU A 122 20.05 -0.86 56.75
CA LEU A 122 18.89 -0.04 57.12
C LEU A 122 18.50 0.90 55.98
N LEU A 123 17.21 1.22 55.90
CA LEU A 123 16.65 2.21 54.98
C LEU A 123 16.16 3.41 55.79
N ALA A 124 16.35 4.63 55.33
CA ALA A 124 15.82 5.80 56.02
C ALA A 124 15.30 6.87 55.05
N ASP A 125 14.07 7.33 55.28
CA ASP A 125 13.54 8.55 54.68
C ASP A 125 13.41 9.67 55.73
N THR A 126 12.73 10.75 55.34
CA THR A 126 12.41 11.87 56.25
C THR A 126 11.46 11.48 57.38
N ASP A 127 10.67 10.41 57.21
CA ASP A 127 9.67 9.97 58.19
C ASP A 127 10.28 9.04 59.25
N GLY A 128 11.31 8.26 58.91
CA GLY A 128 11.94 7.35 59.87
C GLY A 128 13.01 6.42 59.31
N VAL A 129 13.49 5.51 60.18
CA VAL A 129 14.46 4.45 59.87
C VAL A 129 13.76 3.09 59.93
N TYR A 130 14.02 2.26 58.92
CA TYR A 130 13.38 0.98 58.68
C TYR A 130 14.43 -0.14 58.58
N ASP A 131 14.20 -1.23 59.30
CA ASP A 131 14.92 -2.49 59.15
C ASP A 131 14.08 -3.46 58.28
N PRO A 132 14.54 -3.81 57.06
CA PRO A 132 13.84 -4.77 56.20
C PRO A 132 13.62 -6.17 56.78
N ASN A 133 14.33 -6.52 57.86
CA ASN A 133 14.18 -7.78 58.59
C ASN A 133 13.13 -7.73 59.70
N GLU A 134 12.70 -6.54 60.13
CA GLU A 134 11.58 -6.40 61.05
C GLU A 134 10.23 -6.51 60.30
N TYR A 135 9.31 -7.31 60.83
CA TYR A 135 8.01 -7.56 60.20
C TYR A 135 7.21 -6.27 59.91
N ASN A 136 7.11 -5.37 60.90
CA ASN A 136 6.33 -4.13 60.79
C ASN A 136 6.94 -3.18 59.75
N ASP A 137 8.27 -3.02 59.77
CA ASP A 137 8.99 -2.16 58.83
C ASP A 137 8.93 -2.70 57.41
N ARG A 138 9.08 -4.02 57.23
CA ARG A 138 8.94 -4.65 55.92
C ARG A 138 7.54 -4.47 55.33
N LEU A 139 6.49 -4.56 56.14
CA LEU A 139 5.12 -4.28 55.72
C LEU A 139 4.95 -2.81 55.30
N LEU A 140 5.47 -1.87 56.11
CA LEU A 140 5.42 -0.44 55.81
C LEU A 140 6.19 -0.10 54.52
N LEU A 141 7.37 -0.68 54.31
CA LEU A 141 8.17 -0.53 53.09
C LEU A 141 7.42 -1.08 51.85
N GLY A 142 6.72 -2.21 52.00
CA GLY A 142 5.84 -2.76 50.97
C GLY A 142 4.68 -1.82 50.63
N LEU A 143 3.97 -1.32 51.65
CA LEU A 143 2.87 -0.38 51.49
C LEU A 143 3.32 0.94 50.85
N LYS A 144 4.43 1.52 51.32
CA LYS A 144 5.04 2.73 50.73
C LYS A 144 5.39 2.52 49.26
N GLY A 145 5.87 1.33 48.89
CA GLY A 145 6.11 0.94 47.49
C GLY A 145 4.83 0.98 46.64
N THR A 146 3.77 0.30 47.09
CA THR A 146 2.48 0.28 46.39
C THR A 146 1.81 1.66 46.32
N MET A 147 1.91 2.46 47.38
CA MET A 147 1.35 3.81 47.45
C MET A 147 1.95 4.72 46.38
N SER A 148 3.26 4.66 46.15
CA SER A 148 3.91 5.41 45.06
C SER A 148 3.42 5.01 43.66
N GLU A 149 3.12 3.73 43.44
CA GLU A 149 2.51 3.28 42.18
C GLU A 149 1.07 3.78 42.02
N VAL A 150 0.30 3.77 43.11
CA VAL A 150 -1.08 4.29 43.16
C VAL A 150 -1.10 5.80 42.91
N GLU A 151 -0.22 6.58 43.53
CA GLU A 151 -0.11 8.02 43.29
C GLU A 151 0.17 8.33 41.82
N LEU A 152 1.15 7.64 41.22
CA LEU A 152 1.46 7.76 39.80
C LEU A 152 0.25 7.37 38.93
N HIS A 153 -0.49 6.34 39.32
CA HIS A 153 -1.71 5.93 38.62
C HIS A 153 -2.79 7.02 38.70
N VAL A 154 -3.09 7.53 39.89
CA VAL A 154 -4.08 8.59 40.12
C VAL A 154 -3.72 9.87 39.36
N LEU A 155 -2.44 10.27 39.38
CA LEU A 155 -1.95 11.42 38.60
C LEU A 155 -2.16 11.21 37.10
N LYS A 156 -1.78 10.03 36.57
CA LYS A 156 -2.02 9.68 35.16
C LYS A 156 -3.49 9.66 34.79
N GLN A 157 -4.34 9.13 35.68
CA GLN A 157 -5.78 9.09 35.50
C GLN A 157 -6.36 10.51 35.45
N ARG A 158 -6.02 11.38 36.41
CA ARG A 158 -6.45 12.79 36.43
C ARG A 158 -5.97 13.57 35.21
N MET A 159 -4.71 13.41 34.81
CA MET A 159 -4.18 14.02 33.58
C MET A 159 -4.93 13.54 32.34
N THR A 160 -5.23 12.24 32.25
CA THR A 160 -5.96 11.67 31.12
C THR A 160 -7.40 12.17 31.08
N ALA A 161 -8.09 12.20 32.22
CA ALA A 161 -9.44 12.72 32.35
C ALA A 161 -9.50 14.21 32.00
N GLY A 162 -8.58 15.03 32.53
CA GLY A 162 -8.50 16.46 32.20
C GLY A 162 -8.22 16.71 30.71
N ARG A 163 -7.34 15.91 30.09
CA ARG A 163 -7.09 15.96 28.65
C ARG A 163 -8.33 15.58 27.84
N LEU A 164 -9.05 14.54 28.24
CA LEU A 164 -10.28 14.11 27.57
C LEU A 164 -11.40 15.15 27.73
N ALA A 165 -11.54 15.76 28.90
CA ALA A 165 -12.51 16.83 29.14
C ALA A 165 -12.23 18.07 28.27
N ARG A 166 -10.97 18.51 28.17
CA ARG A 166 -10.59 19.59 27.24
C ARG A 166 -10.81 19.20 25.77
N ALA A 167 -10.56 17.94 25.41
CA ALA A 167 -10.86 17.45 24.07
C ALA A 167 -12.36 17.46 23.79
N GLY A 168 -13.18 17.03 24.75
CA GLY A 168 -14.64 17.00 24.64
C GLY A 168 -15.28 18.38 24.43
N ARG A 169 -14.61 19.45 24.87
CA ARG A 169 -15.00 20.84 24.59
C ARG A 169 -14.32 21.46 23.36
N GLY A 170 -13.46 20.72 22.65
CA GLY A 170 -12.70 21.23 21.50
C GLY A 170 -11.51 22.13 21.87
N GLU A 171 -11.26 22.38 23.16
CA GLU A 171 -10.22 23.29 23.67
C GLU A 171 -8.82 22.67 23.63
N LEU A 172 -8.72 21.34 23.61
CA LEU A 172 -7.42 20.69 23.57
C LEU A 172 -6.71 21.02 22.25
N ALA A 173 -5.58 21.70 22.34
CA ALA A 173 -4.75 22.09 21.20
C ALA A 173 -4.18 20.86 20.48
N VAL A 174 -4.86 20.45 19.41
CA VAL A 174 -4.37 19.43 18.48
C VAL A 174 -3.46 20.04 17.40
N PRO A 175 -2.47 19.28 16.88
CA PRO A 175 -1.67 19.72 15.76
C PRO A 175 -2.53 19.99 14.51
N LEU A 176 -2.41 21.20 13.96
CA LEU A 176 -3.19 21.65 12.80
C LEU A 176 -2.54 21.22 11.47
N PRO A 177 -3.33 20.83 10.46
CA PRO A 177 -2.81 20.54 9.12
C PRO A 177 -2.48 21.83 8.34
N ALA A 178 -1.95 21.69 7.13
CA ALA A 178 -1.69 22.81 6.22
C ALA A 178 -2.97 23.61 5.95
N GLY A 179 -2.88 24.94 5.85
CA GLY A 179 -4.06 25.81 5.67
C GLY A 179 -4.70 26.32 6.96
N TYR A 180 -4.14 26.00 8.13
CA TYR A 180 -4.68 26.48 9.40
C TYR A 180 -3.60 27.12 10.27
N VAL A 181 -4.01 28.11 11.05
CA VAL A 181 -3.20 28.74 12.09
C VAL A 181 -3.98 28.75 13.41
N ARG A 182 -3.25 28.64 14.53
CA ARG A 182 -3.81 28.90 15.85
C ARG A 182 -3.46 30.31 16.25
N ARG A 183 -4.47 31.15 16.48
CA ARG A 183 -4.28 32.53 16.96
C ARG A 183 -3.75 32.51 18.41
N PRO A 184 -3.14 33.61 18.90
CA PRO A 184 -2.76 33.75 20.31
C PRO A 184 -3.92 33.53 21.29
N SER A 185 -5.15 33.84 20.86
CA SER A 185 -6.40 33.56 21.60
C SER A 185 -6.69 32.06 21.80
N GLY A 186 -6.00 31.18 21.09
CA GLY A 186 -6.24 29.73 21.08
C GLY A 186 -7.20 29.26 19.98
N GLU A 187 -7.93 30.19 19.35
CA GLU A 187 -8.85 29.94 18.24
C GLU A 187 -8.12 29.38 17.00
N VAL A 188 -8.75 28.43 16.32
CA VAL A 188 -8.26 27.92 15.03
C VAL A 188 -8.90 28.72 13.90
N ALA A 189 -8.06 29.35 13.07
CA ALA A 189 -8.49 30.09 11.89
C ALA A 189 -7.86 29.47 10.64
N LEU A 190 -8.42 29.79 9.46
CA LEU A 190 -7.75 29.55 8.18
C LEU A 190 -6.43 30.34 8.15
N ASP A 191 -5.43 29.82 7.44
CA ASP A 191 -4.15 30.49 7.31
C ASP A 191 -4.35 31.87 6.63
N PRO A 192 -3.85 32.98 7.20
CA PRO A 192 -3.99 34.30 6.57
C PRO A 192 -3.27 34.42 5.22
N ASP A 193 -2.34 33.51 4.90
CA ASP A 193 -1.71 33.46 3.58
C ASP A 193 -2.69 32.92 2.53
N GLU A 194 -3.15 33.79 1.63
CA GLU A 194 -4.12 33.45 0.58
C GLU A 194 -3.61 32.35 -0.37
N GLN A 195 -2.30 32.29 -0.62
CA GLN A 195 -1.72 31.26 -1.49
C GLN A 195 -1.80 29.89 -0.82
N VAL A 196 -1.57 29.81 0.49
CA VAL A 196 -1.77 28.57 1.25
C VAL A 196 -3.22 28.11 1.13
N GLN A 197 -4.18 29.02 1.30
CA GLN A 197 -5.60 28.69 1.14
C GLN A 197 -5.92 28.21 -0.28
N ALA A 198 -5.43 28.93 -1.30
CA ALA A 198 -5.67 28.60 -2.71
C ALA A 198 -5.11 27.22 -3.08
N VAL A 199 -3.92 26.86 -2.60
CA VAL A 199 -3.33 25.53 -2.84
C VAL A 199 -4.12 24.43 -2.13
N VAL A 200 -4.59 24.66 -0.90
CA VAL A 200 -5.44 23.68 -0.20
C VAL A 200 -6.74 23.45 -0.97
N ARG A 201 -7.41 24.51 -1.43
CA ARG A 201 -8.63 24.40 -2.26
C ARG A 201 -8.36 23.66 -3.57
N LEU A 202 -7.28 24.01 -4.26
CA LEU A 202 -6.85 23.35 -5.49
C LEU A 202 -6.66 21.83 -5.27
N VAL A 203 -6.05 21.40 -4.15
CA VAL A 203 -5.85 19.97 -3.87
C VAL A 203 -7.18 19.21 -3.80
N PHE A 204 -8.19 19.78 -3.14
CA PHE A 204 -9.50 19.14 -3.02
C PHE A 204 -10.25 19.13 -4.35
N GLU A 205 -10.23 20.24 -5.09
CA GLU A 205 -10.85 20.34 -6.42
C GLU A 205 -10.19 19.38 -7.43
N LEU A 206 -8.85 19.30 -7.44
CA LEU A 206 -8.12 18.34 -8.27
C LEU A 206 -8.46 16.90 -7.88
N PHE A 207 -8.64 16.60 -6.59
CA PHE A 207 -9.02 15.25 -6.18
C PHE A 207 -10.44 14.90 -6.60
N GLU A 208 -11.37 15.85 -6.53
CA GLU A 208 -12.74 15.71 -7.04
C GLU A 208 -12.76 15.45 -8.54
N ARG A 209 -11.89 16.13 -9.31
CA ARG A 209 -11.80 15.96 -10.76
C ARG A 209 -11.03 14.70 -11.18
N LEU A 210 -9.79 14.56 -10.72
CA LEU A 210 -8.85 13.52 -11.18
C LEU A 210 -9.07 12.17 -10.48
N GLY A 211 -9.62 12.20 -9.28
CA GLY A 211 -10.09 11.02 -8.56
C GLY A 211 -9.06 10.12 -7.92
N THR A 212 -7.77 10.33 -8.15
CA THR A 212 -6.72 9.56 -7.49
C THR A 212 -5.66 10.48 -6.91
N VAL A 213 -5.12 10.12 -5.74
CA VAL A 213 -4.07 10.90 -5.08
C VAL A 213 -2.82 11.00 -5.93
N HIS A 214 -2.50 9.96 -6.70
CA HIS A 214 -1.35 9.95 -7.58
C HIS A 214 -1.52 10.91 -8.76
N ALA A 215 -2.72 11.00 -9.35
CA ALA A 215 -3.00 11.98 -10.40
C ALA A 215 -2.88 13.43 -9.87
N VAL A 216 -3.40 13.69 -8.66
CA VAL A 216 -3.22 14.99 -7.99
C VAL A 216 -1.73 15.29 -7.78
N LEU A 217 -0.95 14.33 -7.29
CA LEU A 217 0.48 14.48 -7.11
C LEU A 217 1.20 14.82 -8.42
N ARG A 218 0.94 14.04 -9.49
CA ARG A 218 1.53 14.28 -10.80
C ARG A 218 1.22 15.67 -11.31
N PHE A 219 -0.04 16.10 -11.20
CA PHE A 219 -0.46 17.44 -11.58
C PHE A 219 0.32 18.52 -10.84
N LEU A 220 0.41 18.43 -9.50
CA LEU A 220 1.12 19.43 -8.70
C LEU A 220 2.63 19.46 -9.02
N VAL A 221 3.24 18.30 -9.28
CA VAL A 221 4.67 18.21 -9.64
C VAL A 221 4.92 18.82 -11.02
N GLU A 222 4.10 18.47 -12.02
CA GLU A 222 4.19 18.99 -13.39
C GLU A 222 4.05 20.51 -13.42
N HIS A 223 3.11 21.05 -12.64
CA HIS A 223 2.86 22.49 -12.54
C HIS A 223 3.72 23.18 -11.47
N ARG A 224 4.71 22.48 -10.88
CA ARG A 224 5.61 22.98 -9.82
C ARG A 224 4.91 23.66 -8.65
N VAL A 225 3.71 23.21 -8.29
CA VAL A 225 2.91 23.73 -7.17
C VAL A 225 3.45 23.14 -5.87
N GLN A 226 3.82 24.01 -4.92
CA GLN A 226 4.30 23.62 -3.60
C GLN A 226 3.19 23.76 -2.55
N ILE A 227 3.30 23.04 -1.45
CA ILE A 227 2.36 23.10 -0.33
C ILE A 227 2.99 23.92 0.80
N GLY A 228 2.36 25.05 1.13
CA GLY A 228 2.74 25.89 2.26
C GLY A 228 2.28 25.27 3.58
N MET A 229 3.21 25.14 4.53
CA MET A 229 2.95 24.60 5.86
C MET A 229 3.63 25.45 6.92
N ARG A 230 2.95 25.70 8.05
CA ARG A 230 3.60 26.34 9.19
C ARG A 230 4.46 25.36 9.97
N GLU A 231 5.69 25.76 10.30
CA GLU A 231 6.54 24.93 11.15
C GLU A 231 5.94 24.79 12.55
N ARG A 232 5.98 23.56 13.07
CA ARG A 232 5.32 23.21 14.34
C ARG A 232 6.25 23.33 15.54
N SER A 233 7.56 23.34 15.31
CA SER A 233 8.60 23.22 16.33
C SER A 233 9.91 23.76 15.78
N GLY A 234 10.84 24.09 16.67
CA GLY A 234 12.13 24.66 16.30
C GLY A 234 12.10 26.19 16.21
N PRO A 235 13.22 26.80 15.79
CA PRO A 235 13.38 28.26 15.75
C PRO A 235 12.41 28.94 14.78
N GLY A 236 12.00 28.27 13.69
CA GLY A 236 11.03 28.79 12.72
C GLY A 236 9.56 28.54 13.08
N LYS A 237 9.24 28.17 14.33
CA LYS A 237 7.86 27.82 14.73
C LYS A 237 6.86 28.91 14.35
N GLY A 238 5.86 28.54 13.56
CA GLY A 238 4.82 29.43 13.07
C GLY A 238 5.11 30.04 11.69
N GLU A 239 6.34 29.97 11.18
CA GLU A 239 6.70 30.46 9.86
C GLU A 239 6.20 29.53 8.75
N VAL A 240 5.81 30.11 7.61
CA VAL A 240 5.31 29.35 6.45
C VAL A 240 6.48 28.85 5.61
N VAL A 241 6.63 27.54 5.54
CA VAL A 241 7.63 26.84 4.72
C VAL A 241 6.93 26.13 3.57
N TRP A 242 7.45 26.32 2.36
CA TRP A 242 6.90 25.73 1.14
C TRP A 242 7.67 24.48 0.79
N ARG A 243 6.95 23.35 0.71
CA ARG A 243 7.55 22.04 0.47
C ARG A 243 6.98 21.41 -0.79
N PRO A 244 7.78 20.61 -1.52
CA PRO A 244 7.26 19.81 -2.62
C PRO A 244 6.10 18.91 -2.16
N PRO A 245 5.08 18.70 -3.01
CA PRO A 245 4.00 17.78 -2.71
C PRO A 245 4.56 16.36 -2.65
N HIS A 246 4.02 15.55 -1.74
CA HIS A 246 4.35 14.13 -1.65
C HIS A 246 3.09 13.32 -1.36
N GLN A 247 3.09 12.06 -1.79
CA GLN A 247 1.90 11.20 -1.75
C GLN A 247 1.30 11.07 -0.35
N GLN A 248 2.13 10.78 0.67
CA GLN A 248 1.64 10.60 2.04
C GLN A 248 1.03 11.90 2.62
N GLY A 249 1.58 13.06 2.26
CA GLY A 249 1.05 14.36 2.65
C GLY A 249 -0.35 14.59 2.09
N LEU A 250 -0.55 14.33 0.80
CA LEU A 250 -1.86 14.43 0.16
C LEU A 250 -2.88 13.43 0.74
N VAL A 251 -2.46 12.17 1.01
CA VAL A 251 -3.32 11.20 1.71
C VAL A 251 -3.71 11.71 3.10
N ASN A 252 -2.76 12.29 3.84
CA ASN A 252 -3.03 12.84 5.16
C ASN A 252 -3.98 14.04 5.07
N MET A 253 -3.85 14.90 4.06
CA MET A 253 -4.75 16.02 3.83
C MET A 253 -6.17 15.55 3.56
N LEU A 254 -6.35 14.66 2.57
CA LEU A 254 -7.68 14.14 2.18
C LEU A 254 -8.36 13.32 3.28
N ARG A 255 -7.59 12.74 4.21
CA ARG A 255 -8.13 11.99 5.37
C ARG A 255 -8.32 12.86 6.62
N ASN A 256 -7.93 14.13 6.61
CA ASN A 256 -8.00 14.95 7.80
C ASN A 256 -9.41 15.59 7.93
N PRO A 257 -10.20 15.23 8.96
CA PRO A 257 -11.55 15.74 9.14
C PRO A 257 -11.58 17.25 9.44
N ALA A 258 -10.45 17.86 9.85
CA ALA A 258 -10.36 19.30 10.08
C ALA A 258 -10.77 20.12 8.85
N TYR A 259 -10.42 19.67 7.63
CA TYR A 259 -10.81 20.35 6.40
C TYR A 259 -12.33 20.40 6.18
N ALA A 260 -13.07 19.50 6.81
CA ALA A 260 -14.53 19.46 6.82
C ALA A 260 -15.16 20.22 8.00
N GLY A 261 -14.35 20.98 8.76
CA GLY A 261 -14.79 21.69 9.96
C GLY A 261 -14.94 20.81 11.20
N ILE A 262 -14.47 19.58 11.18
CA ILE A 262 -14.68 18.59 12.25
C ILE A 262 -13.46 18.55 13.17
N TYR A 263 -13.67 18.83 14.46
CA TYR A 263 -12.68 18.58 15.50
C TYR A 263 -12.73 17.11 15.91
N ALA A 264 -11.58 16.42 15.88
CA ALA A 264 -11.50 14.99 16.20
C ALA A 264 -10.30 14.66 17.11
N TYR A 265 -10.58 13.92 18.18
CA TYR A 265 -9.58 13.42 19.12
C TYR A 265 -9.71 11.91 19.34
N GLY A 266 -8.59 11.24 19.65
CA GLY A 266 -8.58 9.80 19.90
C GLY A 266 -8.68 8.92 18.65
N ARG A 267 -8.28 9.42 17.46
CA ARG A 267 -8.31 8.69 16.15
C ARG A 267 -7.38 7.46 16.06
N SER A 268 -6.64 7.16 17.12
CA SER A 268 -5.77 6.00 17.23
C SER A 268 -5.78 5.50 18.66
N ARG A 269 -5.76 4.18 18.85
CA ARG A 269 -5.76 3.53 20.17
C ARG A 269 -4.54 2.63 20.29
N THR A 270 -3.96 2.54 21.49
CA THR A 270 -2.95 1.53 21.78
C THR A 270 -3.65 0.28 22.31
N ASP A 271 -3.42 -0.84 21.65
CA ASP A 271 -3.94 -2.16 22.01
C ASP A 271 -2.86 -2.93 22.80
N PRO A 272 -3.08 -3.21 24.10
CA PRO A 272 -2.13 -3.94 24.93
C PRO A 272 -1.78 -5.32 24.37
N SER A 273 -2.73 -6.03 23.73
CA SER A 273 -2.51 -7.37 23.16
C SER A 273 -1.51 -7.39 22.00
N ARG A 274 -1.30 -6.24 21.35
CA ARG A 274 -0.38 -6.06 20.22
C ARG A 274 0.96 -5.45 20.63
N ARG A 275 1.17 -5.22 21.93
CA ARG A 275 2.45 -4.72 22.43
C ARG A 275 3.49 -5.84 22.37
N ARG A 276 4.66 -5.50 21.82
CA ARG A 276 5.84 -6.34 21.80
C ARG A 276 6.71 -6.02 23.02
N PRO A 277 7.24 -7.03 23.74
CA PRO A 277 8.21 -6.82 24.81
C PRO A 277 9.38 -5.95 24.35
N GLY A 278 9.84 -5.02 25.19
CA GLY A 278 10.93 -4.09 24.88
C GLY A 278 10.60 -2.97 23.89
N ARG A 279 9.37 -2.89 23.37
CA ARG A 279 8.91 -1.79 22.49
C ARG A 279 7.65 -1.14 23.04
N GLU A 280 7.80 -0.22 23.98
CA GLU A 280 6.68 0.45 24.70
C GLU A 280 5.70 1.19 23.78
N HIS A 281 6.14 1.62 22.59
CA HIS A 281 5.30 2.31 21.59
C HIS A 281 4.68 1.38 20.54
N SER A 282 4.86 0.06 20.66
CA SER A 282 4.21 -0.92 19.78
C SER A 282 2.73 -1.12 20.15
N GLY A 283 1.97 -1.77 19.27
CA GLY A 283 0.53 -2.03 19.47
C GLY A 283 -0.41 -0.85 19.16
N ARG A 284 0.08 0.22 18.51
CA ARG A 284 -0.76 1.35 18.10
C ARG A 284 -1.63 1.00 16.88
N VAL A 285 -2.93 0.91 17.09
CA VAL A 285 -3.96 0.77 16.06
C VAL A 285 -4.30 2.16 15.52
N ARG A 286 -4.13 2.35 14.21
CA ARG A 286 -4.43 3.60 13.48
C ARG A 286 -5.60 3.36 12.53
N GLY A 287 -6.33 4.43 12.18
CA GLY A 287 -7.43 4.36 11.21
C GLY A 287 -8.71 3.78 11.80
N LEU A 288 -9.00 4.14 13.06
CA LEU A 288 -10.30 3.87 13.68
C LEU A 288 -11.42 4.54 12.88
N GLN A 289 -12.58 3.88 12.81
CA GLN A 289 -13.78 4.46 12.22
C GLN A 289 -14.25 5.67 13.04
N ALA A 290 -15.06 6.54 12.45
CA ALA A 290 -15.44 7.80 13.08
C ALA A 290 -16.17 7.60 14.41
N GLU A 291 -16.97 6.55 14.51
CA GLU A 291 -17.77 6.17 15.68
C GLU A 291 -16.89 5.68 16.83
N GLN A 292 -15.65 5.29 16.52
CA GLN A 292 -14.66 4.82 17.49
C GLN A 292 -13.72 5.93 17.97
N TRP A 293 -13.90 7.16 17.48
CA TRP A 293 -13.13 8.30 17.95
C TRP A 293 -13.61 8.68 19.35
N GLN A 294 -12.69 9.10 20.22
CA GLN A 294 -13.07 9.49 21.59
C GLN A 294 -13.85 10.80 21.61
N VAL A 295 -13.56 11.69 20.68
CA VAL A 295 -14.28 12.95 20.51
C VAL A 295 -14.40 13.25 19.02
N ARG A 296 -15.61 13.65 18.62
CA ARG A 296 -15.94 14.22 17.34
C ARG A 296 -16.89 15.40 17.58
N ILE A 297 -16.52 16.59 17.13
CA ILE A 297 -17.36 17.79 17.20
C ILE A 297 -17.42 18.38 15.80
N ASP A 298 -18.58 18.25 15.15
CA ASP A 298 -18.81 18.78 13.81
C ASP A 298 -19.01 20.31 13.88
N GLY A 299 -18.50 21.04 12.88
CA GLY A 299 -18.59 22.51 12.82
C GLY A 299 -17.70 23.29 13.79
N ALA A 300 -16.85 22.61 14.57
CA ALA A 300 -15.96 23.25 15.55
C ALA A 300 -14.76 23.99 14.93
N LEU A 301 -14.43 23.74 13.66
CA LEU A 301 -13.31 24.36 12.95
C LEU A 301 -13.78 25.04 11.66
N PRO A 302 -13.09 26.08 11.17
CA PRO A 302 -13.34 26.61 9.83
C PRO A 302 -13.13 25.52 8.77
N ALA A 303 -14.04 25.42 7.81
CA ALA A 303 -14.03 24.36 6.80
C ALA A 303 -13.51 24.87 5.45
N TYR A 304 -12.70 24.05 4.78
CA TYR A 304 -12.35 24.21 3.36
C TYR A 304 -13.35 23.50 2.44
N ILE A 305 -13.89 22.38 2.91
CA ILE A 305 -14.82 21.50 2.19
C ILE A 305 -16.02 21.16 3.07
N GLY A 306 -17.14 20.75 2.47
CA GLY A 306 -18.30 20.26 3.22
C GLY A 306 -18.07 18.87 3.81
N ALA A 307 -18.85 18.49 4.84
CA ALA A 307 -18.83 17.15 5.42
C ALA A 307 -19.15 16.05 4.39
N GLU A 308 -20.13 16.31 3.51
CA GLU A 308 -20.49 15.39 2.44
C GLU A 308 -19.34 15.18 1.45
N GLN A 309 -18.65 16.26 1.04
CA GLN A 309 -17.49 16.17 0.16
C GLN A 309 -16.35 15.38 0.82
N TYR A 310 -16.14 15.54 2.13
CA TYR A 310 -15.17 14.75 2.89
C TYR A 310 -15.50 13.25 2.88
N GLU A 311 -16.75 12.88 3.10
CA GLU A 311 -17.21 11.50 3.06
C GLU A 311 -17.07 10.89 1.67
N ARG A 312 -17.47 11.62 0.61
CA ARG A 312 -17.24 11.22 -0.78
C ARG A 312 -15.76 11.00 -1.06
N ASN A 313 -14.89 11.86 -0.53
CA ASN A 313 -13.44 11.72 -0.71
C ASN A 313 -12.89 10.46 -0.03
N LEU A 314 -13.34 10.15 1.19
CA LEU A 314 -12.98 8.92 1.90
C LEU A 314 -13.47 7.67 1.16
N ALA A 315 -14.72 7.68 0.70
CA ALA A 315 -15.32 6.59 -0.07
C ALA A 315 -14.56 6.33 -1.37
N ARG A 316 -14.22 7.40 -2.13
CA ARG A 316 -13.43 7.30 -3.36
C ARG A 316 -12.03 6.73 -3.09
N MET A 317 -11.36 7.20 -2.04
CA MET A 317 -10.06 6.63 -1.64
C MET A 317 -10.16 5.16 -1.23
N ALA A 318 -11.27 4.73 -0.63
CA ALA A 318 -11.51 3.32 -0.31
C ALA A 318 -11.75 2.49 -1.58
N ALA A 319 -12.58 2.99 -2.51
CA ALA A 319 -12.90 2.35 -3.79
C ALA A 319 -11.69 2.22 -4.71
N ASN A 320 -10.74 3.16 -4.63
CA ASN A 320 -9.49 3.14 -5.41
C ASN A 320 -8.48 2.08 -4.94
N ARG A 321 -8.66 1.47 -3.77
CA ARG A 321 -7.74 0.43 -3.28
C ARG A 321 -7.76 -0.74 -4.26
N ALA A 322 -6.61 -1.38 -4.48
CA ALA A 322 -6.55 -2.58 -5.32
C ALA A 322 -6.99 -3.82 -4.51
N ARG A 323 -8.28 -3.90 -4.19
CA ARG A 323 -8.88 -5.08 -3.54
C ARG A 323 -9.85 -5.78 -4.48
N ALA A 324 -10.08 -7.08 -4.24
CA ALA A 324 -10.94 -7.91 -5.07
C ALA A 324 -12.44 -7.52 -5.02
N ASP A 325 -12.86 -6.82 -3.97
CA ASP A 325 -14.23 -6.34 -3.74
C ASP A 325 -14.46 -4.90 -4.21
N SER A 326 -13.39 -4.17 -4.54
CA SER A 326 -13.43 -2.78 -4.97
C SER A 326 -13.26 -2.63 -6.48
N LEU A 327 -13.82 -1.57 -7.05
CA LEU A 327 -13.62 -1.18 -8.47
C LEU A 327 -12.14 -0.95 -8.80
N GLY A 328 -11.33 -0.52 -7.83
CA GLY A 328 -9.95 -0.08 -8.04
C GLY A 328 -9.87 1.24 -8.82
N ALA A 329 -8.67 1.84 -8.89
CA ALA A 329 -8.47 3.03 -9.71
C ALA A 329 -8.54 2.69 -11.22
N PRO A 330 -9.10 3.57 -12.08
CA PRO A 330 -9.04 3.41 -13.53
C PRO A 330 -7.59 3.58 -14.00
N ARG A 331 -7.02 2.53 -14.58
CA ARG A 331 -5.63 2.46 -15.08
C ARG A 331 -5.61 2.13 -16.57
N ASP A 332 -4.47 2.36 -17.24
CA ASP A 332 -4.33 2.23 -18.70
C ASP A 332 -4.29 0.80 -19.27
N GLY A 333 -4.51 -0.24 -18.46
CA GLY A 333 -4.60 -1.62 -18.98
C GLY A 333 -5.79 -1.82 -19.94
N PRO A 334 -5.71 -2.73 -20.93
CA PRO A 334 -6.69 -2.83 -22.02
C PRO A 334 -8.09 -3.29 -21.61
N ALA A 335 -8.27 -3.84 -20.40
CA ALA A 335 -9.59 -4.25 -19.91
C ALA A 335 -10.42 -3.05 -19.46
N LEU A 336 -11.41 -2.65 -20.24
CA LEU A 336 -12.23 -1.46 -20.02
C LEU A 336 -13.20 -1.64 -18.84
N LEU A 337 -13.72 -2.85 -18.66
CA LEU A 337 -14.67 -3.15 -17.59
C LEU A 337 -13.98 -3.68 -16.32
N ALA A 338 -12.67 -3.46 -16.18
CA ALA A 338 -11.91 -3.85 -15.00
C ALA A 338 -12.58 -3.32 -13.72
N GLY A 339 -12.96 -4.25 -12.83
CA GLY A 339 -13.65 -3.95 -11.58
C GLY A 339 -15.17 -3.79 -11.69
N LEU A 340 -15.75 -3.60 -12.88
CA LEU A 340 -17.21 -3.50 -13.10
C LEU A 340 -17.89 -4.85 -13.32
N VAL A 341 -17.15 -5.82 -13.87
CA VAL A 341 -17.71 -7.13 -14.23
C VAL A 341 -17.99 -7.97 -12.97
N VAL A 342 -19.21 -8.48 -12.85
CA VAL A 342 -19.69 -9.36 -11.78
C VAL A 342 -20.11 -10.70 -12.36
N CYS A 343 -19.75 -11.78 -11.67
CA CYS A 343 -20.13 -13.14 -12.03
C CYS A 343 -21.62 -13.37 -11.71
N GLY A 344 -22.45 -13.69 -12.71
CA GLY A 344 -23.86 -14.00 -12.49
C GLY A 344 -24.12 -15.32 -11.76
N HIS A 345 -23.15 -16.23 -11.67
CA HIS A 345 -23.28 -17.49 -10.91
C HIS A 345 -23.07 -17.33 -9.41
N CYS A 346 -22.11 -16.50 -8.98
CA CYS A 346 -21.73 -16.40 -7.56
C CYS A 346 -21.78 -14.98 -6.98
N GLY A 347 -22.14 -13.97 -7.78
CA GLY A 347 -22.24 -12.57 -7.38
C GLY A 347 -20.89 -11.90 -7.09
N GLN A 348 -19.76 -12.57 -7.30
CA GLN A 348 -18.43 -12.00 -7.03
C GLN A 348 -17.91 -11.21 -8.22
N ARG A 349 -17.27 -10.06 -7.96
CA ARG A 349 -16.54 -9.29 -8.97
C ARG A 349 -15.46 -10.14 -9.63
N MET A 350 -15.39 -10.09 -10.96
CA MET A 350 -14.44 -10.85 -11.76
C MET A 350 -13.09 -10.12 -11.83
N GLN A 351 -12.00 -10.88 -11.77
CA GLN A 351 -10.65 -10.36 -11.90
C GLN A 351 -10.21 -10.35 -13.36
N VAL A 352 -9.30 -9.44 -13.72
CA VAL A 352 -8.72 -9.39 -15.06
C VAL A 352 -7.44 -10.21 -15.08
N ALA A 353 -7.34 -11.14 -16.03
CA ALA A 353 -6.10 -11.81 -16.39
C ALA A 353 -5.64 -11.31 -17.77
N TYR A 354 -4.34 -11.00 -17.90
CA TYR A 354 -3.73 -10.56 -19.16
C TYR A 354 -2.88 -11.68 -19.75
N GLU A 355 -2.93 -11.82 -21.07
CA GLU A 355 -2.13 -12.78 -21.83
C GLU A 355 -1.49 -12.08 -23.03
N ALA A 356 -0.33 -12.57 -23.47
CA ALA A 356 0.32 -12.05 -24.67
C ALA A 356 -0.43 -12.54 -25.91
N GLY A 357 -0.91 -11.60 -26.73
CA GLY A 357 -1.52 -11.87 -28.04
C GLY A 357 -0.65 -11.36 -29.19
N ALA A 358 -0.97 -11.79 -30.41
CA ALA A 358 -0.23 -11.44 -31.63
C ALA A 358 -0.20 -9.93 -31.93
N CYS A 359 -1.22 -9.18 -31.49
CA CYS A 359 -1.36 -7.74 -31.72
C CYS A 359 -1.34 -6.94 -30.40
N GLY A 360 -0.79 -7.51 -29.32
CA GLY A 360 -0.74 -6.89 -28.00
C GLY A 360 -1.43 -7.70 -26.90
N PRO A 361 -1.49 -7.16 -25.67
CA PRO A 361 -2.06 -7.86 -24.53
C PRO A 361 -3.57 -8.06 -24.68
N VAL A 362 -4.01 -9.32 -24.71
CA VAL A 362 -5.42 -9.68 -24.62
C VAL A 362 -5.80 -9.91 -23.16
N HIS A 363 -7.07 -9.76 -22.83
CA HIS A 363 -7.53 -9.90 -21.45
C HIS A 363 -8.75 -10.81 -21.33
N ARG A 364 -8.87 -11.45 -20.17
CA ARG A 364 -9.99 -12.30 -19.78
C ARG A 364 -10.56 -11.84 -18.47
N TYR A 365 -11.88 -11.92 -18.34
CA TYR A 365 -12.55 -11.81 -17.04
C TYR A 365 -12.64 -13.19 -16.42
N CYS A 366 -12.08 -13.34 -15.21
CA CYS A 366 -11.98 -14.60 -14.49
C CYS A 366 -12.65 -14.50 -13.12
N CYS A 367 -13.66 -15.33 -12.89
CA CYS A 367 -14.24 -15.53 -11.58
C CYS A 367 -13.47 -16.63 -10.83
N GLN A 368 -12.43 -16.22 -10.11
CA GLN A 368 -11.47 -17.13 -9.46
C GLN A 368 -11.23 -16.83 -7.97
N ARG A 369 -12.08 -16.01 -7.35
CA ARG A 369 -11.89 -15.62 -5.94
C ARG A 369 -12.03 -16.80 -4.99
N ARG A 370 -13.07 -17.65 -5.16
CA ARG A 370 -13.19 -18.88 -4.38
C ARG A 370 -12.06 -19.87 -4.65
N HIS A 371 -11.59 -19.96 -5.90
CA HIS A 371 -10.40 -20.74 -6.24
C HIS A 371 -9.15 -20.28 -5.47
N HIS A 372 -8.88 -18.97 -5.41
CA HIS A 372 -7.71 -18.45 -4.67
C HIS A 372 -7.86 -18.51 -3.15
N THR A 373 -9.08 -18.39 -2.63
CA THR A 373 -9.33 -18.30 -1.17
C THR A 373 -9.54 -19.68 -0.54
N TYR A 374 -10.21 -20.59 -1.24
CA TYR A 374 -10.69 -21.87 -0.73
C TYR A 374 -10.21 -23.08 -1.55
N GLY A 375 -9.46 -22.88 -2.64
CA GLY A 375 -8.99 -23.98 -3.51
C GLY A 375 -10.07 -24.61 -4.39
N GLU A 376 -11.26 -24.01 -4.47
CA GLU A 376 -12.36 -24.50 -5.32
C GLU A 376 -12.04 -24.42 -6.82
N PRO A 377 -12.72 -25.21 -7.68
CA PRO A 377 -12.66 -25.00 -9.12
C PRO A 377 -13.00 -23.56 -9.52
N ARG A 378 -12.41 -23.10 -10.63
CA ARG A 378 -12.73 -21.78 -11.19
C ARG A 378 -14.19 -21.73 -11.59
N CYS A 379 -14.93 -20.74 -11.09
CA CYS A 379 -16.37 -20.63 -11.31
C CYS A 379 -16.72 -20.38 -12.79
N GLN A 380 -16.14 -19.33 -13.39
CA GLN A 380 -16.22 -19.11 -14.84
C GLN A 380 -15.10 -18.18 -15.32
N GLN A 381 -14.84 -18.20 -16.61
CA GLN A 381 -13.94 -17.28 -17.29
C GLN A 381 -14.47 -16.96 -18.69
N MET A 382 -14.18 -15.78 -19.22
CA MET A 382 -14.54 -15.41 -20.59
C MET A 382 -13.54 -14.44 -21.20
N ALA A 383 -13.46 -14.46 -22.53
CA ALA A 383 -12.71 -13.46 -23.29
C ALA A 383 -13.31 -12.08 -23.00
N GLY A 384 -12.47 -11.10 -22.65
CA GLY A 384 -12.98 -9.80 -22.21
C GLY A 384 -13.50 -8.93 -23.35
N ARG A 385 -12.91 -9.07 -24.55
CA ARG A 385 -13.23 -8.21 -25.70
C ARG A 385 -14.70 -8.25 -26.12
N CYS A 386 -15.36 -9.41 -26.13
CA CYS A 386 -16.77 -9.47 -26.53
C CYS A 386 -17.70 -8.71 -25.56
N VAL A 387 -17.36 -8.68 -24.27
CA VAL A 387 -18.12 -7.93 -23.26
C VAL A 387 -17.77 -6.45 -23.35
N ASP A 388 -16.48 -6.12 -23.45
CA ASP A 388 -16.00 -4.73 -23.59
C ASP A 388 -16.62 -4.05 -24.82
N ASP A 389 -16.55 -4.67 -26.00
CA ASP A 389 -17.04 -4.09 -27.26
C ASP A 389 -18.56 -3.83 -27.20
N HIS A 390 -19.34 -4.75 -26.63
CA HIS A 390 -20.79 -4.58 -26.48
C HIS A 390 -21.13 -3.43 -25.50
N VAL A 391 -20.50 -3.40 -24.33
CA VAL A 391 -20.77 -2.34 -23.33
C VAL A 391 -20.32 -0.98 -23.86
N VAL A 392 -19.20 -0.92 -24.58
CA VAL A 392 -18.74 0.32 -25.24
C VAL A 392 -19.78 0.82 -26.24
N SER A 393 -20.31 -0.04 -27.11
CA SER A 393 -21.35 0.35 -28.06
C SER A 393 -22.56 0.95 -27.33
N GLN A 394 -23.08 0.25 -26.32
CA GLN A 394 -24.23 0.71 -25.54
C GLN A 394 -23.97 2.06 -24.86
N VAL A 395 -22.77 2.25 -24.29
CA VAL A 395 -22.39 3.52 -23.64
C VAL A 395 -22.30 4.66 -24.64
N LEU A 396 -21.73 4.42 -25.82
CA LEU A 396 -21.64 5.45 -26.87
C LEU A 396 -23.03 5.84 -27.39
N ASP A 397 -23.91 4.86 -27.60
CA ASP A 397 -25.29 5.09 -28.02
C ASP A 397 -26.08 5.91 -26.97
N ALA A 398 -25.87 5.60 -25.69
CA ALA A 398 -26.50 6.33 -24.59
C ALA A 398 -26.00 7.78 -24.44
N LEU A 399 -24.76 8.07 -24.84
CA LEU A 399 -24.16 9.39 -24.73
C LEU A 399 -24.43 10.30 -25.94
N ALA A 400 -24.79 9.73 -27.09
CA ALA A 400 -25.05 10.49 -28.32
C ALA A 400 -26.06 11.66 -28.17
N PRO A 401 -27.18 11.54 -27.41
CA PRO A 401 -28.16 12.61 -27.28
C PRO A 401 -27.69 13.82 -26.45
N ALA A 402 -26.72 13.64 -25.54
CA ALA A 402 -26.24 14.67 -24.61
C ALA A 402 -24.98 15.42 -25.11
N ALA A 403 -24.48 15.06 -26.28
CA ALA A 403 -23.23 15.53 -26.87
C ALA A 403 -23.08 17.07 -26.93
N LEU A 404 -24.13 17.78 -27.36
CA LEU A 404 -24.00 19.19 -27.73
C LEU A 404 -23.94 20.14 -26.52
N GLU A 405 -24.79 19.92 -25.51
CA GLU A 405 -24.84 20.75 -24.28
C GLU A 405 -23.57 20.59 -23.42
N VAL A 406 -22.96 19.41 -23.44
CA VAL A 406 -21.71 19.10 -22.70
C VAL A 406 -20.51 19.90 -23.26
N SER A 407 -20.51 20.25 -24.55
CA SER A 407 -19.37 20.91 -25.20
C SER A 407 -19.10 22.34 -24.70
N LEU A 408 -20.14 23.11 -24.38
CA LEU A 408 -20.02 24.49 -23.90
C LEU A 408 -19.58 24.52 -22.43
N ALA A 409 -20.21 23.71 -21.59
CA ALA A 409 -19.85 23.58 -20.18
C ALA A 409 -18.41 23.07 -19.99
N ALA A 410 -17.96 22.14 -20.85
CA ALA A 410 -16.59 21.63 -20.82
C ALA A 410 -15.55 22.72 -21.17
N ALA A 411 -15.84 23.57 -22.15
CA ALA A 411 -14.96 24.68 -22.55
C ALA A 411 -14.81 25.70 -21.41
N GLU A 412 -15.92 26.12 -20.80
CA GLU A 412 -15.91 27.03 -19.64
C GLU A 412 -15.14 26.44 -18.45
N GLN A 413 -15.31 25.13 -18.18
CA GLN A 413 -14.62 24.46 -17.09
C GLN A 413 -13.11 24.35 -17.33
N ILE A 414 -12.68 24.17 -18.58
CA ILE A 414 -11.26 24.19 -18.96
C ILE A 414 -10.68 25.59 -18.74
N GLU A 415 -11.35 26.64 -19.19
CA GLU A 415 -10.88 28.02 -19.00
C GLU A 415 -10.82 28.41 -17.52
N ALA A 416 -11.85 28.08 -16.74
CA ALA A 416 -11.87 28.30 -15.29
C ALA A 416 -10.69 27.60 -14.61
N HIS A 417 -10.36 26.38 -15.06
CA HIS A 417 -9.20 25.67 -14.54
C HIS A 417 -7.87 26.33 -14.91
N ARG A 418 -7.68 26.69 -16.18
CA ARG A 418 -6.46 27.37 -16.62
C ARG A 418 -6.26 28.69 -15.87
N ALA A 419 -7.35 29.45 -15.65
CA ALA A 419 -7.34 30.69 -14.88
C ALA A 419 -6.98 30.47 -13.40
N GLN A 420 -7.42 29.38 -12.78
CA GLN A 420 -7.08 29.06 -11.40
C GLN A 420 -5.59 28.74 -11.23
N VAL A 421 -5.02 27.94 -12.14
CA VAL A 421 -3.59 27.61 -12.12
C VAL A 421 -2.74 28.87 -12.37
N ASP A 422 -3.15 29.71 -13.33
CA ASP A 422 -2.49 30.99 -13.58
C ASP A 422 -2.51 31.92 -12.36
N ARG A 423 -3.62 31.94 -11.60
CA ARG A 423 -3.71 32.72 -10.35
C ARG A 423 -2.66 32.29 -9.33
N ILE A 424 -2.40 30.99 -9.19
CA ILE A 424 -1.37 30.46 -8.27
C ILE A 424 0.04 30.87 -8.73
N TRP A 425 0.30 30.86 -10.03
CA TRP A 425 1.56 31.37 -10.59
C TRP A 425 1.75 32.86 -10.32
N ARG A 426 0.71 33.68 -10.50
CA ARG A 426 0.75 35.11 -10.19
C ARG A 426 1.04 35.37 -8.71
N GLN A 427 0.35 34.68 -7.80
CA GLN A 427 0.60 34.77 -6.35
C GLN A 427 2.04 34.37 -5.98
N ARG A 428 2.60 33.35 -6.65
CA ARG A 428 4.01 32.96 -6.44
C ARG A 428 4.98 34.05 -6.88
N ARG A 429 4.70 34.69 -8.02
CA ARG A 429 5.53 35.79 -8.54
C ARG A 429 5.48 36.99 -7.60
N GLU A 430 4.28 37.40 -7.18
CA GLU A 430 4.05 38.49 -6.24
C GLU A 430 4.78 38.25 -4.91
N ARG A 431 4.73 37.03 -4.37
CA ARG A 431 5.49 36.69 -3.16
C ARG A 431 7.00 36.79 -3.34
N ALA A 432 7.53 36.40 -4.50
CA ALA A 432 8.95 36.54 -4.79
C ALA A 432 9.35 38.01 -4.94
N GLU A 433 8.47 38.85 -5.49
CA GLU A 433 8.64 40.31 -5.50
C GLU A 433 8.68 40.87 -4.07
N TYR A 434 7.73 40.50 -3.20
CA TYR A 434 7.74 40.91 -1.80
C TYR A 434 8.96 40.42 -1.02
N ALA A 435 9.42 39.19 -1.26
CA ALA A 435 10.60 38.63 -0.61
C ALA A 435 11.88 39.39 -1.01
N ALA A 436 12.04 39.67 -2.31
CA ALA A 436 13.15 40.49 -2.81
C ALA A 436 13.12 41.90 -2.22
N GLU A 437 11.93 42.50 -2.13
CA GLU A 437 11.75 43.84 -1.56
C GLU A 437 11.97 43.87 -0.04
N ARG A 438 11.62 42.80 0.67
CA ARG A 438 11.94 42.65 2.09
C ARG A 438 13.43 42.50 2.31
N ALA A 439 14.11 41.63 1.55
CA ALA A 439 15.55 41.43 1.64
C ALA A 439 16.31 42.73 1.30
N ARG A 440 15.86 43.46 0.27
CA ARG A 440 16.38 44.81 -0.06
C ARG A 440 16.30 45.77 1.12
N ARG A 441 15.12 45.86 1.76
CA ARG A 441 14.93 46.74 2.93
C ARG A 441 15.80 46.32 4.11
N GLN A 442 15.94 45.02 4.37
CA GLN A 442 16.82 44.53 5.44
C GLN A 442 18.30 44.86 5.17
N TYR A 443 18.76 44.68 3.93
CA TYR A 443 20.10 45.08 3.52
C TYR A 443 20.32 46.60 3.67
N GLN A 444 19.37 47.43 3.25
CA GLN A 444 19.46 48.89 3.35
C GLN A 444 19.46 49.43 4.78
N LEU A 445 18.85 48.70 5.72
CA LEU A 445 18.81 49.08 7.14
C LEU A 445 20.03 48.61 7.93
N ALA A 446 20.89 47.76 7.35
CA ALA A 446 22.04 47.22 8.03
C ALA A 446 23.19 48.24 8.09
N GLU A 447 23.75 48.46 9.28
CA GLU A 447 24.90 49.35 9.43
C GLU A 447 26.14 48.81 8.70
N PRO A 448 26.85 49.64 7.91
CA PRO A 448 28.00 49.19 7.10
C PRO A 448 29.14 48.55 7.90
N GLU A 449 29.25 48.89 9.19
CA GLU A 449 30.28 48.39 10.11
C GLU A 449 30.07 46.90 10.45
N ASN A 450 28.83 46.41 10.38
CA ASN A 450 28.47 45.01 10.60
C ASN A 450 28.74 44.13 9.36
N ARG A 451 30.00 44.12 8.88
CA ARG A 451 30.39 43.53 7.58
C ARG A 451 29.94 42.09 7.36
N LEU A 452 29.93 41.24 8.40
CA LEU A 452 29.47 39.85 8.27
C LEU A 452 27.95 39.76 8.04
N VAL A 453 27.18 40.62 8.72
CA VAL A 453 25.71 40.70 8.58
C VAL A 453 25.35 41.28 7.21
N VAL A 454 26.03 42.36 6.80
CA VAL A 454 25.82 42.98 5.48
C VAL A 454 26.08 41.98 4.35
N ARG A 455 27.19 41.22 4.40
CA ARG A 455 27.48 40.17 3.40
C ARG A 455 26.41 39.07 3.36
N GLN A 456 25.86 38.70 4.50
CA GLN A 456 24.80 37.70 4.57
C GLN A 456 23.49 38.23 3.98
N LEU A 457 23.09 39.46 4.35
CA LEU A 457 21.89 40.12 3.83
C LEU A 457 21.99 40.43 2.33
N GLU A 458 23.20 40.77 1.84
CA GLU A 458 23.48 40.94 0.41
C GLU A 458 23.26 39.62 -0.35
N ARG A 459 23.82 38.51 0.14
CA ARG A 459 23.58 37.18 -0.44
C ARG A 459 22.11 36.79 -0.42
N GLU A 460 21.41 37.06 0.68
CA GLU A 460 19.97 36.80 0.78
C GLU A 460 19.16 37.64 -0.22
N TRP A 461 19.57 38.89 -0.45
CA TRP A 461 18.94 39.76 -1.45
C TRP A 461 19.24 39.29 -2.89
N GLU A 462 20.49 38.95 -3.22
CA GLU A 462 20.87 38.37 -4.51
C GLU A 462 20.09 37.08 -4.80
N GLN A 463 19.99 36.19 -3.81
CA GLN A 463 19.19 34.96 -3.92
C GLN A 463 17.72 35.25 -4.16
N ALA A 464 17.14 36.24 -3.46
CA ALA A 464 15.74 36.62 -3.65
C ALA A 464 15.49 37.25 -5.03
N LEU A 465 16.44 38.05 -5.55
CA LEU A 465 16.38 38.61 -6.90
C LEU A 465 16.48 37.52 -7.99
N ALA A 466 17.40 36.58 -7.84
CA ALA A 466 17.54 35.43 -8.73
C ALA A 466 16.28 34.58 -8.74
N ALA A 467 15.69 34.29 -7.57
CA ALA A 467 14.44 33.56 -7.46
C ALA A 467 13.28 34.31 -8.14
N ARG A 468 13.18 35.63 -7.96
CA ARG A 468 12.17 36.47 -8.63
C ARG A 468 12.29 36.38 -10.16
N ALA A 469 13.50 36.51 -10.70
CA ALA A 469 13.74 36.40 -12.14
C ALA A 469 13.36 35.00 -12.68
N GLN A 470 13.80 33.94 -11.99
CA GLN A 470 13.48 32.57 -12.36
C GLN A 470 11.96 32.31 -12.38
N PHE A 471 11.22 32.80 -11.38
CA PHE A 471 9.76 32.63 -11.34
C PHE A 471 9.05 33.43 -12.43
N ALA A 472 9.55 34.62 -12.80
CA ALA A 472 8.99 35.39 -13.90
C ALA A 472 9.18 34.67 -15.24
N GLU A 473 10.37 34.10 -15.49
CA GLU A 473 10.64 33.30 -16.69
C GLU A 473 9.80 32.02 -16.75
N ASP A 474 9.72 31.30 -15.64
CA ASP A 474 8.90 30.09 -15.52
C ASP A 474 7.42 30.40 -15.79
N HIS A 475 6.88 31.49 -15.22
CA HIS A 475 5.50 31.92 -15.45
C HIS A 475 5.27 32.33 -16.91
N ALA A 476 6.20 33.08 -17.52
CA ALA A 476 6.10 33.46 -18.94
C ALA A 476 6.19 32.25 -19.88
N ARG A 477 6.97 31.23 -19.53
CA ARG A 477 7.01 29.94 -20.25
C ARG A 477 5.68 29.20 -20.11
N PHE A 478 5.17 29.09 -18.89
CA PHE A 478 3.90 28.44 -18.61
C PHE A 478 2.74 29.12 -19.34
N ALA A 479 2.62 30.45 -19.27
CA ALA A 479 1.54 31.21 -19.90
C ALA A 479 1.55 31.08 -21.44
N ARG A 480 2.72 30.93 -22.06
CA ARG A 480 2.85 30.65 -23.50
C ARG A 480 2.40 29.25 -23.88
N GLN A 481 2.69 28.26 -23.04
CA GLN A 481 2.31 26.85 -23.26
C GLN A 481 0.83 26.58 -22.91
N HIS A 482 0.26 27.36 -22.01
CA HIS A 482 -1.08 27.16 -21.45
C HIS A 482 -1.87 28.48 -21.40
N PRO A 483 -2.36 28.98 -22.55
CA PRO A 483 -3.14 30.22 -22.59
C PRO A 483 -4.44 30.07 -21.77
N THR A 484 -4.77 31.09 -20.98
CA THR A 484 -5.91 31.06 -20.04
C THR A 484 -7.27 30.93 -20.71
N ARG A 485 -7.41 31.43 -21.95
CA ARG A 485 -8.60 31.28 -22.78
C ARG A 485 -8.36 30.28 -23.90
N LEU A 486 -9.43 29.60 -24.30
CA LEU A 486 -9.42 28.77 -25.49
C LEU A 486 -9.46 29.68 -26.72
N SER A 487 -8.67 29.34 -27.73
CA SER A 487 -8.76 29.96 -29.05
C SER A 487 -10.08 29.60 -29.74
N GLY A 488 -10.52 30.43 -30.69
CA GLY A 488 -11.73 30.12 -31.49
C GLY A 488 -11.61 28.79 -32.25
N ALA A 489 -10.38 28.42 -32.64
CA ALA A 489 -10.08 27.12 -33.23
C ALA A 489 -10.25 25.96 -32.22
N GLU A 490 -9.76 26.10 -30.99
CA GLU A 490 -9.96 25.10 -29.92
C GLU A 490 -11.45 24.94 -29.56
N GLN A 491 -12.21 26.04 -29.46
CA GLN A 491 -13.65 25.96 -29.18
C GLN A 491 -14.42 25.27 -30.30
N THR A 492 -14.08 25.56 -31.57
CA THR A 492 -14.67 24.88 -32.73
C THR A 492 -14.31 23.40 -32.75
N ALA A 493 -13.06 23.05 -32.42
CA ALA A 493 -12.62 21.67 -32.31
C ALA A 493 -13.34 20.91 -31.18
N ILE A 494 -13.55 21.53 -30.02
CA ILE A 494 -14.33 20.92 -28.92
C ILE A 494 -15.77 20.64 -29.36
N ARG A 495 -16.42 21.59 -30.05
CA ARG A 495 -17.79 21.40 -30.58
C ARG A 495 -17.85 20.29 -31.64
N ALA A 496 -16.86 20.23 -32.54
CA ALA A 496 -16.77 19.18 -33.55
C ALA A 496 -16.54 17.79 -32.93
N LEU A 497 -15.66 17.69 -31.92
CA LEU A 497 -15.39 16.46 -31.19
C LEU A 497 -16.59 15.99 -30.36
N ALA A 498 -17.37 16.93 -29.83
CA ALA A 498 -18.59 16.60 -29.11
C ALA A 498 -19.65 15.98 -30.03
N ALA A 499 -19.73 16.42 -31.29
CA ALA A 499 -20.66 15.87 -32.28
C ALA A 499 -20.33 14.43 -32.73
N ASP A 500 -19.10 13.96 -32.53
CA ASP A 500 -18.65 12.61 -32.88
C ASP A 500 -17.91 11.94 -31.71
N ILE A 501 -18.69 11.54 -30.70
CA ILE A 501 -18.19 10.82 -29.52
C ILE A 501 -17.45 9.52 -29.91
N PRO A 502 -17.93 8.71 -30.88
CA PRO A 502 -17.17 7.54 -31.35
C PRO A 502 -15.76 7.88 -31.87
N ALA A 503 -15.60 8.95 -32.65
CA ALA A 503 -14.28 9.39 -33.09
C ALA A 503 -13.40 9.80 -31.91
N LEU A 504 -13.94 10.58 -30.96
CA LEU A 504 -13.22 10.97 -29.74
C LEU A 504 -12.82 9.75 -28.90
N TRP A 505 -13.70 8.75 -28.79
CA TRP A 505 -13.43 7.50 -28.09
C TRP A 505 -12.26 6.74 -28.72
N SER A 506 -12.17 6.71 -30.04
CA SER A 506 -11.11 6.01 -30.78
C SER A 506 -9.79 6.78 -30.89
N ALA A 507 -9.78 8.07 -30.54
CA ALA A 507 -8.61 8.93 -30.65
C ALA A 507 -7.39 8.41 -29.82
N PRO A 508 -6.16 8.51 -30.35
CA PRO A 508 -4.94 8.13 -29.62
C PRO A 508 -4.69 8.95 -28.35
N THR A 509 -5.21 10.18 -28.31
CA THR A 509 -5.11 11.09 -27.17
C THR A 509 -6.05 10.71 -26.03
N THR A 510 -7.13 9.98 -26.31
CA THR A 510 -8.04 9.45 -25.29
C THR A 510 -7.40 8.22 -24.67
N THR A 511 -7.01 8.31 -23.40
CA THR A 511 -6.32 7.19 -22.73
C THR A 511 -7.32 6.10 -22.35
N THR A 512 -6.82 4.88 -22.15
CA THR A 512 -7.67 3.79 -21.64
C THR A 512 -8.19 4.10 -20.23
N ALA A 513 -7.45 4.84 -19.41
CA ALA A 513 -7.95 5.34 -18.14
C ALA A 513 -9.10 6.37 -18.28
N ASP A 514 -9.12 7.20 -19.34
CA ASP A 514 -10.25 8.10 -19.63
C ASP A 514 -11.49 7.31 -20.04
N ARG A 515 -11.33 6.34 -20.95
CA ARG A 515 -12.41 5.42 -21.38
C ARG A 515 -13.08 4.73 -20.20
N LYS A 516 -12.29 4.20 -19.26
CA LYS A 516 -12.81 3.58 -18.02
C LYS A 516 -13.55 4.56 -17.12
N ARG A 517 -13.07 5.80 -17.02
CA ARG A 517 -13.74 6.84 -16.21
C ARG A 517 -15.12 7.15 -16.76
N LEU A 518 -15.22 7.27 -18.09
CA LEU A 518 -16.48 7.53 -18.77
C LEU A 518 -17.47 6.38 -18.60
N ILE A 519 -17.04 5.12 -18.82
CA ILE A 519 -17.91 3.95 -18.59
C ILE A 519 -18.41 3.92 -17.13
N ARG A 520 -17.52 4.11 -16.15
CA ARG A 520 -17.87 4.08 -14.72
C ARG A 520 -18.75 5.24 -14.27
N ALA A 521 -18.89 6.29 -15.07
CA ALA A 521 -19.80 7.40 -14.76
C ALA A 521 -21.26 7.05 -15.08
N VAL A 522 -21.48 6.12 -16.02
CA VAL A 522 -22.82 5.74 -16.51
C VAL A 522 -23.19 4.28 -16.24
N VAL A 523 -22.21 3.42 -15.93
CA VAL A 523 -22.40 1.99 -15.63
C VAL A 523 -22.01 1.69 -14.18
N ASP A 524 -22.94 1.13 -13.41
CA ASP A 524 -22.72 0.70 -12.02
C ASP A 524 -22.04 -0.67 -11.96
N GLN A 525 -22.53 -1.62 -12.76
CA GLN A 525 -21.97 -2.98 -12.87
C GLN A 525 -22.39 -3.67 -14.16
N VAL A 526 -21.61 -4.68 -14.56
CA VAL A 526 -21.94 -5.55 -15.69
C VAL A 526 -21.95 -6.99 -15.19
N THR A 527 -23.13 -7.60 -15.10
CA THR A 527 -23.25 -9.00 -14.70
C THR A 527 -23.16 -9.89 -15.94
N VAL A 528 -22.31 -10.91 -15.88
CA VAL A 528 -22.09 -11.84 -16.98
C VAL A 528 -22.24 -13.29 -16.54
N THR A 529 -22.92 -14.08 -17.36
CA THR A 529 -23.19 -15.50 -17.13
C THR A 529 -22.93 -16.27 -18.40
N ALA A 530 -21.86 -17.06 -18.42
CA ALA A 530 -21.62 -17.98 -19.53
C ALA A 530 -22.52 -19.22 -19.43
N ALA A 531 -23.11 -19.64 -20.55
CA ALA A 531 -23.86 -20.89 -20.66
C ALA A 531 -22.88 -22.08 -20.72
N GLY A 532 -22.46 -22.55 -19.55
CA GLY A 532 -21.49 -23.64 -19.41
C GLY A 532 -20.16 -23.35 -20.13
N THR A 533 -19.71 -24.31 -20.95
CA THR A 533 -18.49 -24.17 -21.77
C THR A 533 -18.74 -23.58 -23.16
N SER A 534 -19.98 -23.16 -23.47
CA SER A 534 -20.35 -22.72 -24.82
C SER A 534 -19.89 -21.31 -25.15
N GLU A 535 -20.10 -20.90 -26.40
CA GLU A 535 -19.90 -19.54 -26.91
C GLU A 535 -20.95 -18.55 -26.40
N GLN A 536 -22.07 -19.00 -25.83
CA GLN A 536 -23.15 -18.12 -25.40
C GLN A 536 -22.88 -17.50 -24.03
N VAL A 537 -23.06 -16.18 -23.94
CA VAL A 537 -22.88 -15.39 -22.71
C VAL A 537 -24.05 -14.43 -22.56
N HIS A 538 -24.78 -14.54 -21.45
CA HIS A 538 -25.78 -13.55 -21.08
C HIS A 538 -25.10 -12.41 -20.31
N ALA A 539 -25.28 -11.18 -20.78
CA ALA A 539 -24.80 -9.98 -20.14
C ALA A 539 -25.97 -9.10 -19.69
N THR A 540 -25.82 -8.48 -18.52
CA THR A 540 -26.77 -7.49 -17.99
C THR A 540 -25.99 -6.27 -17.53
N ILE A 541 -26.24 -5.13 -18.16
CA ILE A 541 -25.64 -3.85 -17.79
C ILE A 541 -26.60 -3.17 -16.83
N THR A 542 -26.14 -2.87 -15.61
CA THR A 542 -26.85 -2.01 -14.68
C THR A 542 -26.31 -0.59 -14.81
N TRP A 543 -27.16 0.33 -15.26
CA TRP A 543 -26.83 1.72 -15.47
C TRP A 543 -26.90 2.51 -14.16
N ALA A 544 -26.14 3.60 -14.10
CA ALA A 544 -26.25 4.58 -13.02
C ALA A 544 -27.68 5.12 -12.97
N GLY A 545 -28.42 4.78 -11.91
CA GLY A 545 -29.86 5.05 -11.79
C GLY A 545 -30.73 3.78 -11.76
N GLY A 546 -30.14 2.59 -11.87
CA GLY A 546 -30.80 1.31 -11.63
C GLY A 546 -31.49 0.67 -12.84
N HIS A 547 -31.57 1.36 -13.98
CA HIS A 547 -32.05 0.79 -15.24
C HIS A 547 -31.15 -0.38 -15.68
N GLN A 548 -31.72 -1.40 -16.32
CA GLN A 548 -30.98 -2.58 -16.80
C GLN A 548 -31.19 -2.81 -18.28
N THR A 549 -30.11 -3.13 -19.00
CA THR A 549 -30.17 -3.64 -20.37
C THR A 549 -29.59 -5.05 -20.41
N HIS A 550 -30.22 -5.93 -21.19
CA HIS A 550 -29.85 -7.34 -21.31
C HIS A 550 -29.39 -7.63 -22.74
N ALA A 551 -28.39 -8.49 -22.88
CA ALA A 551 -27.87 -8.89 -24.17
C ALA A 551 -27.32 -10.31 -24.16
N ASP A 552 -27.51 -11.01 -25.27
CA ASP A 552 -26.90 -12.31 -25.54
C ASP A 552 -25.69 -12.10 -26.44
N LEU A 553 -24.52 -12.43 -25.90
CA LEU A 553 -23.23 -12.23 -26.53
C LEU A 553 -22.62 -13.56 -26.95
N VAL A 554 -21.80 -13.51 -28.00
CA VAL A 554 -21.03 -14.65 -28.48
C VAL A 554 -19.56 -14.44 -28.15
N ARG A 555 -18.96 -15.36 -27.39
CA ARG A 555 -17.53 -15.36 -27.06
C ARG A 555 -16.77 -16.36 -27.92
N PRO A 556 -15.48 -16.12 -28.22
CA PRO A 556 -14.63 -17.17 -28.79
C PRO A 556 -14.44 -18.32 -27.78
N VAL A 557 -14.48 -19.54 -28.28
CA VAL A 557 -14.26 -20.79 -27.54
C VAL A 557 -13.02 -21.51 -28.08
N ALA A 558 -12.47 -22.43 -27.29
CA ALA A 558 -11.22 -23.10 -27.64
C ALA A 558 -11.43 -24.30 -28.57
N ARG A 559 -12.62 -24.91 -28.53
CA ARG A 559 -12.91 -26.16 -29.23
C ARG A 559 -14.22 -26.08 -30.01
N LEU A 560 -14.29 -26.84 -31.10
CA LEU A 560 -15.48 -27.00 -31.93
C LEU A 560 -16.67 -27.60 -31.17
N ASP A 561 -16.42 -28.55 -30.27
CA ASP A 561 -17.45 -29.23 -29.47
C ASP A 561 -18.11 -28.32 -28.43
N GLN A 562 -17.56 -27.12 -28.22
CA GLN A 562 -18.12 -26.11 -27.33
C GLN A 562 -19.18 -25.26 -28.03
N LEU A 563 -19.26 -25.27 -29.36
CA LEU A 563 -20.26 -24.49 -30.08
C LEU A 563 -21.66 -25.04 -29.80
N SER A 564 -22.61 -24.18 -29.44
CA SER A 564 -24.00 -24.54 -29.15
C SER A 564 -24.66 -25.23 -30.35
N TYR A 565 -24.26 -24.82 -31.56
CA TYR A 565 -24.68 -25.40 -32.83
C TYR A 565 -23.77 -26.51 -33.36
N HIS A 566 -22.84 -27.05 -32.55
CA HIS A 566 -21.94 -28.12 -32.99
C HIS A 566 -22.67 -29.34 -33.59
N PRO A 567 -23.78 -29.85 -33.01
CA PRO A 567 -24.52 -30.96 -33.61
C PRO A 567 -25.07 -30.62 -35.01
N ALA A 568 -25.60 -29.41 -35.19
CA ALA A 568 -26.10 -28.94 -36.48
C ALA A 568 -24.97 -28.75 -37.51
N LEU A 569 -23.82 -28.24 -37.08
CA LEU A 569 -22.61 -28.12 -37.92
C LEU A 569 -22.14 -29.49 -38.41
N VAL A 570 -22.14 -30.50 -37.53
CA VAL A 570 -21.75 -31.88 -37.88
C VAL A 570 -22.73 -32.49 -38.89
N ALA A 571 -24.03 -32.35 -38.65
CA ALA A 571 -25.06 -32.84 -39.57
C ALA A 571 -24.95 -32.17 -40.95
N ARG A 572 -24.81 -30.83 -40.97
CA ARG A 572 -24.66 -30.09 -42.22
C ARG A 572 -23.39 -30.43 -42.98
N LEU A 573 -22.28 -30.62 -42.26
CA LEU A 573 -21.04 -31.08 -42.86
C LEU A 573 -21.20 -32.47 -43.50
N ALA A 574 -21.92 -33.39 -42.87
CA ALA A 574 -22.21 -34.71 -43.42
C ALA A 574 -23.02 -34.59 -44.73
N GLU A 575 -24.09 -33.80 -44.75
CA GLU A 575 -24.90 -33.54 -45.96
C GLU A 575 -24.06 -33.02 -47.12
N LEU A 576 -23.18 -32.03 -46.86
CA LEU A 576 -22.34 -31.43 -47.90
C LEU A 576 -21.24 -32.39 -48.38
N VAL A 577 -20.76 -33.28 -47.50
CA VAL A 577 -19.82 -34.34 -47.88
C VAL A 577 -20.50 -35.40 -48.75
N ASP A 578 -21.71 -35.83 -48.38
CA ASP A 578 -22.51 -36.81 -49.13
C ASP A 578 -22.96 -36.27 -50.49
N ALA A 579 -23.22 -34.97 -50.58
CA ALA A 579 -23.46 -34.26 -51.85
C ALA A 579 -22.21 -34.13 -52.74
N GLY A 580 -21.05 -34.65 -52.30
CA GLY A 580 -19.83 -34.72 -53.12
C GLY A 580 -19.04 -33.43 -53.25
N LEU A 581 -19.33 -32.39 -52.45
CA LEU A 581 -18.64 -31.10 -52.56
C LEU A 581 -17.16 -31.19 -52.17
N GLY A 582 -16.29 -30.43 -52.84
CA GLY A 582 -14.89 -30.26 -52.43
C GLY A 582 -14.76 -29.48 -51.11
N ASN A 583 -13.70 -29.71 -50.33
CA ASN A 583 -13.52 -29.08 -49.00
C ASN A 583 -13.56 -27.54 -49.03
N ALA A 584 -13.11 -26.90 -50.12
CA ALA A 584 -13.19 -25.45 -50.29
C ALA A 584 -14.65 -24.98 -50.47
N ALA A 585 -15.42 -25.67 -51.31
CA ALA A 585 -16.84 -25.39 -51.52
C ALA A 585 -17.66 -25.65 -50.24
N ILE A 586 -17.31 -26.68 -49.47
CA ILE A 586 -17.90 -26.94 -48.15
C ILE A 586 -17.63 -25.77 -47.19
N ALA A 587 -16.40 -25.26 -47.15
CA ALA A 587 -16.06 -24.11 -46.30
C ALA A 587 -16.85 -22.85 -46.66
N ASP A 588 -17.09 -22.61 -47.96
CA ASP A 588 -17.90 -21.49 -48.45
C ASP A 588 -19.38 -21.66 -48.11
N GLN A 589 -19.92 -22.87 -48.31
CA GLN A 589 -21.31 -23.16 -48.00
C GLN A 589 -21.59 -23.06 -46.50
N LEU A 590 -20.69 -23.58 -45.64
CA LEU A 590 -20.84 -23.45 -44.19
C LEU A 590 -20.77 -21.99 -43.74
N ALA A 591 -19.93 -21.16 -44.37
CA ALA A 591 -19.86 -19.73 -44.08
C ALA A 591 -21.17 -19.01 -44.48
N ALA A 592 -21.73 -19.36 -45.64
CA ALA A 592 -23.00 -18.86 -46.16
C ALA A 592 -24.20 -19.29 -45.30
N ASP A 593 -24.18 -20.52 -44.79
CA ASP A 593 -25.17 -21.07 -43.86
C ASP A 593 -25.07 -20.45 -42.44
N GLY A 594 -24.12 -19.53 -42.23
CA GLY A 594 -23.97 -18.78 -40.98
C GLY A 594 -23.09 -19.46 -39.93
N PHE A 595 -22.50 -20.63 -40.22
CA PHE A 595 -21.59 -21.29 -39.27
C PHE A 595 -20.30 -20.49 -39.12
N ARG A 596 -19.79 -20.43 -37.89
CA ARG A 596 -18.56 -19.72 -37.55
C ARG A 596 -17.58 -20.67 -36.86
N THR A 597 -16.29 -20.34 -36.96
CA THR A 597 -15.26 -21.11 -36.25
C THR A 597 -15.31 -20.85 -34.74
N PRO A 598 -14.69 -21.69 -33.89
CA PRO A 598 -14.56 -21.44 -32.44
C PRO A 598 -13.97 -20.07 -32.09
N HIS A 599 -13.11 -19.53 -32.95
CA HIS A 599 -12.50 -18.21 -32.81
C HIS A 599 -13.25 -17.11 -33.57
N LEU A 600 -14.52 -17.35 -33.92
CA LEU A 600 -15.44 -16.41 -34.57
C LEU A 600 -15.02 -15.91 -35.96
N ARG A 601 -14.16 -16.65 -36.66
CA ARG A 601 -13.89 -16.39 -38.09
C ARG A 601 -15.10 -16.76 -38.93
N GLU A 602 -15.37 -15.94 -39.94
CA GLU A 602 -16.49 -16.10 -40.88
C GLU A 602 -16.42 -17.38 -41.69
N ARG A 603 -15.21 -17.85 -41.97
CA ARG A 603 -14.96 -19.01 -42.83
C ARG A 603 -14.01 -19.98 -42.17
N PHE A 604 -14.33 -21.27 -42.28
CA PHE A 604 -13.41 -22.36 -41.95
C PHE A 604 -12.30 -22.45 -42.99
N ASN A 605 -11.07 -22.74 -42.58
CA ASN A 605 -10.04 -23.03 -43.56
C ASN A 605 -10.23 -24.46 -44.13
N VAL A 606 -9.71 -24.69 -45.35
CA VAL A 606 -9.86 -25.98 -46.04
C VAL A 606 -9.29 -27.15 -45.21
N GLY A 607 -8.20 -26.91 -44.48
CA GLY A 607 -7.57 -27.90 -43.60
C GLY A 607 -8.41 -28.25 -42.37
N GLU A 608 -9.13 -27.29 -41.81
CA GLU A 608 -10.06 -27.45 -40.68
C GLU A 608 -11.23 -28.34 -41.09
N ILE A 609 -11.82 -28.09 -42.27
CA ILE A 609 -12.87 -28.94 -42.84
C ILE A 609 -12.34 -30.34 -43.12
N GLN A 610 -11.18 -30.46 -43.76
CA GLN A 610 -10.57 -31.75 -44.06
C GLN A 610 -10.26 -32.56 -42.78
N HIS A 611 -9.80 -31.90 -41.73
CA HIS A 611 -9.52 -32.51 -40.44
C HIS A 611 -10.82 -32.90 -39.71
N LEU A 612 -11.83 -32.03 -39.73
CA LEU A 612 -13.13 -32.27 -39.11
C LEU A 612 -13.86 -33.45 -39.77
N ALA A 613 -13.93 -33.47 -41.11
CA ALA A 613 -14.53 -34.57 -41.87
C ALA A 613 -13.80 -35.91 -41.63
N ARG A 614 -12.47 -35.90 -41.53
CA ARG A 614 -11.68 -37.09 -41.15
C ARG A 614 -11.97 -37.55 -39.73
N ARG A 615 -12.01 -36.63 -38.77
CA ARG A 615 -12.28 -36.94 -37.36
C ARG A 615 -13.69 -37.51 -37.15
N LEU A 616 -14.65 -37.08 -37.95
CA LEU A 616 -16.04 -37.54 -37.93
C LEU A 616 -16.28 -38.81 -38.78
N GLY A 617 -15.24 -39.32 -39.46
CA GLY A 617 -15.35 -40.51 -40.31
C GLY A 617 -16.14 -40.31 -41.62
N LEU A 618 -16.51 -39.08 -41.96
CA LEU A 618 -17.33 -38.73 -43.13
C LEU A 618 -16.59 -38.95 -44.46
N ARG A 619 -15.26 -38.91 -44.42
CA ARG A 619 -14.41 -39.34 -45.52
C ARG A 619 -13.39 -40.34 -44.98
N PRO A 620 -13.43 -41.61 -45.42
CA PRO A 620 -12.30 -42.50 -45.23
C PRO A 620 -11.08 -41.79 -45.79
N GLY A 621 -10.05 -41.58 -44.96
CA GLY A 621 -8.82 -40.97 -45.45
C GLY A 621 -8.35 -41.74 -46.69
N LEU A 622 -8.04 -41.02 -47.78
CA LEU A 622 -7.10 -41.53 -48.75
C LEU A 622 -5.82 -41.78 -47.96
N ASP A 623 -5.66 -43.02 -47.52
CA ASP A 623 -4.52 -43.49 -46.76
C ASP A 623 -3.33 -43.44 -47.71
N HIS A 624 -2.74 -42.25 -47.87
CA HIS A 624 -1.54 -42.04 -48.68
C HIS A 624 -0.41 -42.99 -48.21
N ASP A 625 -0.54 -43.51 -46.99
CA ASP A 625 0.32 -44.46 -46.31
C ASP A 625 0.20 -45.92 -46.78
N ARG A 626 -0.83 -46.28 -47.57
CA ARG A 626 -1.01 -47.64 -48.13
C ARG A 626 -0.49 -47.82 -49.55
N ARG A 627 -0.19 -46.74 -50.29
CA ARG A 627 0.19 -46.81 -51.72
C ARG A 627 1.69 -46.67 -52.02
N THR A 628 2.54 -46.48 -51.01
CA THR A 628 4.00 -46.40 -51.19
C THR A 628 4.66 -47.58 -50.48
N ASP A 629 5.39 -48.39 -51.24
CA ASP A 629 6.25 -49.46 -50.73
C ASP A 629 7.10 -48.92 -49.56
N ARG A 630 6.88 -49.47 -48.35
CA ARG A 630 7.61 -49.04 -47.16
C ARG A 630 9.06 -49.53 -47.20
N GLY A 631 9.43 -50.47 -48.07
CA GLY A 631 10.72 -51.18 -47.98
C GLY A 631 10.90 -51.92 -46.66
N SER A 632 11.92 -52.77 -46.57
CA SER A 632 12.31 -53.41 -45.31
C SER A 632 13.19 -52.48 -44.49
N LEU A 633 12.87 -52.33 -43.20
CA LEU A 633 13.75 -51.67 -42.24
C LEU A 633 14.80 -52.69 -41.74
N GLY A 634 16.00 -52.20 -41.42
CA GLY A 634 17.03 -53.03 -40.77
C GLY A 634 16.65 -53.42 -39.33
N PRO A 635 17.39 -54.36 -38.71
CA PRO A 635 17.19 -54.66 -37.29
C PRO A 635 17.34 -53.38 -36.46
N ASP A 636 16.51 -53.24 -35.42
CA ASP A 636 16.46 -52.07 -34.53
C ASP A 636 16.06 -50.73 -35.19
N GLN A 637 15.46 -50.75 -36.39
CA GLN A 637 14.90 -49.56 -37.04
C GLN A 637 13.37 -49.64 -37.08
N TRP A 638 12.73 -48.53 -36.72
CA TRP A 638 11.28 -48.43 -36.66
C TRP A 638 10.79 -47.21 -37.42
N TRP A 639 9.63 -47.32 -38.08
CA TRP A 639 8.92 -46.12 -38.50
C TRP A 639 8.45 -45.35 -37.27
N LEU A 640 8.55 -44.03 -37.30
CA LEU A 640 8.18 -43.18 -36.17
C LEU A 640 6.76 -43.45 -35.65
N THR A 641 5.81 -43.68 -36.56
CA THR A 641 4.41 -43.98 -36.21
C THR A 641 4.24 -45.37 -35.59
N ASP A 642 5.03 -46.35 -36.03
CA ASP A 642 4.97 -47.72 -35.52
C ASP A 642 5.65 -47.83 -34.15
N LEU A 643 6.80 -47.17 -33.96
CA LEU A 643 7.45 -47.07 -32.65
C LEU A 643 6.57 -46.31 -31.65
N ALA A 644 5.98 -45.19 -32.06
CA ALA A 644 5.06 -44.42 -31.23
C ALA A 644 3.87 -45.28 -30.75
N ARG A 645 3.34 -46.14 -31.63
CA ARG A 645 2.29 -47.12 -31.28
C ARG A 645 2.81 -48.17 -30.29
N GLN A 646 4.02 -48.70 -30.51
CA GLN A 646 4.65 -49.71 -29.65
C GLN A 646 4.93 -49.21 -28.22
N ILE A 647 5.23 -47.92 -28.05
CA ILE A 647 5.48 -47.30 -26.74
C ILE A 647 4.25 -46.56 -26.19
N ALA A 648 3.09 -46.68 -26.85
CA ALA A 648 1.84 -46.03 -26.48
C ALA A 648 1.93 -44.49 -26.32
N MET A 649 2.73 -43.82 -27.17
CA MET A 649 2.97 -42.38 -27.15
C MET A 649 2.38 -41.70 -28.40
N PRO A 650 1.88 -40.45 -28.31
CA PRO A 650 1.55 -39.67 -29.50
C PRO A 650 2.77 -39.47 -30.42
N ALA A 651 2.63 -39.77 -31.71
CA ALA A 651 3.70 -39.62 -32.71
C ALA A 651 4.30 -38.20 -32.74
N ALA A 652 3.50 -37.16 -32.49
CA ALA A 652 3.98 -35.78 -32.38
C ALA A 652 4.95 -35.54 -31.21
N THR A 653 4.74 -36.23 -30.09
CA THR A 653 5.64 -36.18 -28.93
C THR A 653 6.97 -36.87 -29.25
N LEU A 654 6.92 -38.06 -29.85
CA LEU A 654 8.12 -38.79 -30.26
C LEU A 654 8.92 -38.02 -31.32
N TYR A 655 8.25 -37.37 -32.27
CA TYR A 655 8.88 -36.47 -33.22
C TYR A 655 9.58 -35.27 -32.56
N THR A 656 8.95 -34.70 -31.52
CA THR A 656 9.56 -33.62 -30.73
C THR A 656 10.80 -34.11 -29.99
N TRP A 657 10.80 -35.36 -29.52
CA TRP A 657 11.96 -35.98 -28.87
C TRP A 657 13.12 -36.20 -29.85
N VAL A 658 12.83 -36.63 -31.08
CA VAL A 658 13.83 -36.69 -32.15
C VAL A 658 14.42 -35.31 -32.44
N ARG A 659 13.59 -34.27 -32.55
CA ARG A 659 14.08 -32.88 -32.74
C ARG A 659 14.93 -32.35 -31.58
N ARG A 660 14.69 -32.84 -30.36
CA ARG A 660 15.43 -32.46 -29.14
C ARG A 660 16.66 -33.35 -28.90
N GLY A 661 16.94 -34.30 -29.79
CA GLY A 661 18.05 -35.26 -29.66
C GLY A 661 17.84 -36.34 -28.60
N TRP A 662 16.62 -36.51 -28.10
CA TRP A 662 16.29 -37.52 -27.09
C TRP A 662 16.06 -38.91 -27.67
N ALA A 663 15.85 -39.01 -28.97
CA ALA A 663 15.76 -40.25 -29.73
C ALA A 663 16.49 -40.08 -31.06
N THR A 664 17.22 -41.11 -31.50
CA THR A 664 18.00 -41.05 -32.73
C THR A 664 17.11 -41.35 -33.93
N GLY A 665 16.92 -40.36 -34.81
CA GLY A 665 16.10 -40.52 -36.02
C GLY A 665 16.76 -39.96 -37.26
N ARG A 666 16.45 -40.56 -38.41
CA ARG A 666 16.82 -40.06 -39.75
C ARG A 666 15.60 -40.05 -40.66
N GLN A 667 15.63 -39.25 -41.72
CA GLN A 667 14.60 -39.29 -42.76
C GLN A 667 14.94 -40.35 -43.81
N ASP A 668 13.92 -41.07 -44.28
CA ASP A 668 14.00 -41.90 -45.48
C ASP A 668 14.27 -41.00 -46.68
N SER A 669 15.07 -41.49 -47.63
CA SER A 669 15.41 -40.79 -48.87
C SER A 669 14.27 -40.81 -49.89
N ARG A 670 13.27 -41.69 -49.71
CA ARG A 670 12.10 -41.81 -50.57
C ARG A 670 10.95 -40.88 -50.13
N PRO A 671 10.25 -40.21 -51.06
CA PRO A 671 9.02 -39.49 -50.74
C PRO A 671 7.97 -40.43 -50.10
N PRO A 672 7.28 -40.03 -49.02
CA PRO A 672 7.16 -38.67 -48.47
C PRO A 672 8.18 -38.32 -47.36
N TYR A 673 9.40 -38.87 -47.38
CA TYR A 673 10.49 -38.58 -46.44
C TYR A 673 10.14 -38.89 -44.97
N ARG A 674 9.68 -40.12 -44.75
CA ARG A 674 9.24 -40.62 -43.44
C ARG A 674 10.41 -40.68 -42.45
N TRP A 675 10.11 -40.50 -41.16
CA TRP A 675 11.11 -40.64 -40.10
C TRP A 675 11.31 -42.10 -39.70
N ILE A 676 12.56 -42.54 -39.72
CA ILE A 676 13.04 -43.82 -39.24
C ILE A 676 13.76 -43.56 -37.92
N ILE A 677 13.34 -44.22 -36.85
CA ILE A 677 13.94 -44.14 -35.53
C ILE A 677 14.78 -45.39 -35.29
N THR A 678 16.03 -45.21 -34.90
CA THR A 678 16.89 -46.31 -34.48
C THR A 678 16.63 -46.56 -32.99
N ALA A 679 15.98 -47.68 -32.68
CA ALA A 679 15.67 -48.08 -31.31
C ALA A 679 15.75 -49.62 -31.19
N ASN A 680 16.79 -50.09 -30.51
CA ASN A 680 16.89 -51.48 -30.07
C ASN A 680 15.94 -51.74 -28.89
N HIS A 681 15.80 -52.99 -28.45
CA HIS A 681 14.89 -53.34 -27.35
C HIS A 681 15.10 -52.49 -26.07
N ALA A 682 16.36 -52.25 -25.68
CA ALA A 682 16.68 -51.42 -24.51
C ALA A 682 16.23 -49.95 -24.69
N GLU A 683 16.41 -49.40 -25.89
CA GLU A 683 16.00 -48.05 -26.24
C GLU A 683 14.47 -47.90 -26.31
N VAL A 684 13.76 -48.91 -26.79
CA VAL A 684 12.29 -48.94 -26.78
C VAL A 684 11.75 -48.87 -25.35
N GLU A 685 12.32 -49.66 -24.42
CA GLU A 685 11.93 -49.63 -23.01
C GLU A 685 12.31 -48.30 -22.34
N ARG A 686 13.48 -47.71 -22.66
CA ARG A 686 13.88 -46.39 -22.16
C ARG A 686 12.89 -45.31 -22.58
N LEU A 687 12.49 -45.28 -23.86
CA LEU A 687 11.53 -44.32 -24.39
C LEU A 687 10.14 -44.51 -23.77
N ARG A 688 9.72 -45.76 -23.53
CA ARG A 688 8.46 -46.09 -22.85
C ARG A 688 8.48 -45.63 -21.39
N ALA A 689 9.55 -45.88 -20.65
CA ALA A 689 9.70 -45.44 -19.27
C ALA A 689 9.70 -43.90 -19.15
N LEU A 690 10.41 -43.21 -20.06
CA LEU A 690 10.39 -41.74 -20.12
C LEU A 690 8.99 -41.18 -20.38
N HIS A 691 8.15 -41.88 -21.17
CA HIS A 691 6.80 -41.42 -21.46
C HIS A 691 5.89 -41.48 -20.22
N GLN A 692 6.08 -42.49 -19.38
CA GLN A 692 5.26 -42.75 -18.19
C GLN A 692 5.56 -41.76 -17.05
N LEU A 693 6.61 -40.93 -17.15
CA LEU A 693 6.93 -39.94 -16.14
C LEU A 693 5.89 -38.79 -16.13
N PRO A 694 5.45 -38.30 -14.94
CA PRO A 694 4.48 -37.21 -14.84
C PRO A 694 4.93 -35.92 -15.52
N ALA A 695 3.98 -35.15 -16.06
CA ALA A 695 4.26 -33.83 -16.62
C ALA A 695 4.98 -32.94 -15.58
N GLY A 696 6.19 -32.46 -15.92
CA GLY A 696 7.02 -31.65 -15.04
C GLY A 696 7.96 -32.44 -14.11
N TYR A 697 8.08 -33.76 -14.26
CA TYR A 697 9.04 -34.59 -13.50
C TYR A 697 10.47 -34.02 -13.52
N HIS A 698 11.00 -33.67 -14.69
CA HIS A 698 12.33 -33.07 -14.82
C HIS A 698 12.42 -31.65 -14.25
N ASN A 699 11.33 -30.89 -14.20
CA ASN A 699 11.30 -29.56 -13.57
C ASN A 699 11.18 -29.65 -12.04
N ARG A 700 10.53 -30.71 -11.52
CA ARG A 700 10.42 -31.01 -10.08
C ARG A 700 11.73 -31.52 -9.48
N ARG A 701 12.53 -32.30 -10.24
CA ARG A 701 13.84 -32.80 -9.78
C ARG A 701 14.82 -31.70 -9.36
N ARG A 702 14.64 -30.46 -9.82
CA ARG A 702 15.44 -29.30 -9.38
C ARG A 702 15.21 -28.91 -7.90
N TRP A 703 14.20 -29.50 -7.25
CA TRP A 703 13.75 -29.17 -5.89
C TRP A 703 13.65 -30.39 -4.97
N THR A 704 13.92 -31.59 -5.48
CA THR A 704 13.90 -32.84 -4.73
C THR A 704 15.22 -33.56 -4.97
N ASP A 705 16.24 -33.18 -4.22
CA ASP A 705 17.53 -33.89 -4.18
C ASP A 705 17.31 -35.26 -3.54
N ASP A 706 17.13 -36.30 -4.35
CA ASP A 706 17.21 -37.69 -3.91
C ASP A 706 18.56 -38.27 -4.37
N PRO A 707 19.49 -38.64 -3.46
CA PRO A 707 20.85 -39.06 -3.80
C PRO A 707 20.94 -40.37 -4.62
N ALA A 708 19.86 -41.14 -4.72
CA ALA A 708 19.85 -42.43 -5.40
C ALA A 708 19.93 -42.34 -6.94
N ASP A 709 19.75 -41.16 -7.53
CA ASP A 709 19.58 -40.98 -8.98
C ASP A 709 20.83 -40.43 -9.73
N GLN A 710 21.95 -40.24 -9.04
CA GLN A 710 23.17 -39.65 -9.64
C GLN A 710 23.95 -40.59 -10.59
N GLN A 711 23.58 -41.86 -10.71
CA GLN A 711 24.31 -42.81 -11.56
C GLN A 711 24.08 -42.65 -13.07
N PHE A 712 23.07 -41.91 -13.52
CA PHE A 712 22.78 -41.75 -14.95
C PHE A 712 23.45 -40.55 -15.65
N GLN A 713 24.14 -39.66 -14.92
CA GLN A 713 24.78 -38.48 -15.53
C GLN A 713 26.27 -38.64 -15.86
N HIS A 714 26.96 -39.67 -15.37
CA HIS A 714 28.41 -39.76 -15.54
C HIS A 714 28.91 -40.25 -16.92
N GLN A 715 28.03 -40.57 -17.89
CA GLN A 715 28.48 -41.11 -19.18
C GLN A 715 28.40 -40.19 -20.40
N HIS A 716 27.73 -39.02 -20.38
CA HIS A 716 27.57 -38.23 -21.63
C HIS A 716 27.79 -36.71 -21.49
N GLY A 717 28.60 -36.28 -20.53
CA GLY A 717 29.18 -34.93 -20.53
C GLY A 717 30.43 -34.87 -21.40
N GLY A 718 30.29 -34.93 -22.73
CA GLY A 718 31.41 -34.81 -23.66
C GLY A 718 30.96 -34.23 -25.00
N ASN A 719 31.50 -33.05 -25.32
CA ASN A 719 31.41 -32.29 -26.56
C ASN A 719 30.10 -31.57 -26.87
N THR A 720 30.10 -30.25 -26.62
CA THR A 720 29.99 -29.24 -27.69
C THR A 720 30.45 -27.89 -27.17
N SER A 721 31.57 -27.39 -27.73
CA SER A 721 31.84 -25.97 -27.90
C SER A 721 30.93 -25.37 -28.96
#